data_AF-A0A841HFC9-F1
#
_entry.id   AF-A0A841HFC9-F1
#
_cell.length_a   1.000
_cell.length_b   1.000
_cell.length_c   1.000
_cell.angle_alpha   90.00
_cell.angle_beta   90.00
_cell.angle_gamma   90.00
#
_symmetry.space_group_name_H-M   'P 1'
#
loop_
_entity.id
_entity.type
_entity.pdbx_description
1 polymer ?
#
loop_
_entity_poly.entity_id
_entity_poly.type
_entity_poly.pdbx_seq_one_letter_code
_entity_poly.pdbx_strand_id
1 'polypeptide(L)'
;MFDKVLIANRGAIACRILRTLKKLRIGSVAVYSDADRHSMHVALADEAVRLGPAPAAQSYLAQDLIIAAARERGAQAIHPGYGFLSENAAFAERCEAAGIAFIGPTPGQMRDFGLKHTARELALRHEVPLLPGSGLLDDIEHALTEGRRIGWPVMLKSTAGGGGIGMQLCRSEQELRDAFDSVERLARSNFSQGGVFLEKYVERARHIEVQIFGDGRGKVVALGERDCSVQRRNQKVIEETPAPHLSEDVRSQLLRSAQRLGEAIGYRSAGTVEFVYDDTSGRFYFLEVNTRLQVEHGVTEQVTGIDLVEWMILVAANEPPDLSSHVHTPRGHSVQVRLYAEDPVHNFRPSSGLLSHVELPRDARVDSWIETGTEVPAHYDPMLAKIIADGQTREEALANLDRALSQTQVHGIETNQAYLRAIVHDSVFAEGRQFTRYLSNFKYQPATVEVVQPGTHSTVQDFPGRIGYWDIGVPPSGPMDDLAFRVANRLVGNEEHAAGLELTVSGPTLRFNAPTVIALTGARMKADLNGAPVEYYRPVAIVAGSTLKLRQITGGGQRTYLAIRGGFDVPPYMGSRATFTLGQFGGHAGRALRAGDTLRMANLPTIDAKAEVSTDMAMHYGSDWEIGVMYGPHAAPEFFTPADIQRFFDADWEVHYNSSRTGVRLIGPKPQWARSDGGEAGLHPSNIHDNAYAIGAIDFTGDMPVILGPDGPSLGGFVCPATIVRAELWKVGQLRPGDRVRFKRVSVEQATLLERGMEESIAALHGHPTLGSSDATTPSAILAGSPAQPGPAVCYRQAGDKYLLVEYGDPVLDLELRFRVHSLMEWLQRECVRGVQELTPGIRSLQIHYDSRVISQKALVDVLKRGEAELPGVDDVEVPSRIVHLPLSWDDPATRLAIEKYSQSVRRDAPWCPSNIEFIRRINGLDSIEDVQRIVFDASYLVMGLGDVYLGAPVATPLDPRHRLVTTKYNPARTWTPENAVGIGGAYLCVYGMEGPGGYQFVGRTVQMWNRYRQTRDFTDGKQWLLRFFDQLRFYPVSAEELLQLREDFIRGRFELKVEPATLRLSEYRDFLAANRDSIAAFKSRQQAAFDAERERWRANGQLTFHSEAQAVSEREEVQALPEGSVAASSPVTGSVWKVAVKPGQAVEEGEELLIVEAMKMEIPIVAESAGIVAELRCEAGKAVNAGDVLVVMKAEVAEVVA
;
A
#
# COMPACT_ATOMS: atom_id res chain seq x y z
N MET A 1 -24.23 29.40 -24.83
CA MET A 1 -23.65 28.33 -24.00
C MET A 1 -22.43 27.72 -24.70
N PHE A 2 -21.43 27.21 -23.96
CA PHE A 2 -20.29 26.48 -24.54
C PHE A 2 -20.61 24.99 -24.73
N ASP A 3 -20.06 24.38 -25.78
CA ASP A 3 -20.09 22.94 -26.02
C ASP A 3 -18.96 22.22 -25.31
N LYS A 4 -17.78 22.86 -25.19
CA LYS A 4 -16.58 22.25 -24.60
C LYS A 4 -15.70 23.26 -23.87
N VAL A 5 -15.26 22.90 -22.66
CA VAL A 5 -14.40 23.71 -21.79
C VAL A 5 -13.15 22.92 -21.39
N LEU A 6 -11.99 23.55 -21.50
CA LEU A 6 -10.73 23.04 -20.98
C LEU A 6 -10.50 23.56 -19.55
N ILE A 7 -10.00 22.71 -18.66
CA ILE A 7 -9.65 23.09 -17.30
C ILE A 7 -8.14 23.22 -17.21
N ALA A 8 -7.63 24.45 -17.05
CA ALA A 8 -6.21 24.74 -16.91
C ALA A 8 -5.75 24.60 -15.45
N ASN A 9 -6.05 23.45 -14.82
CA ASN A 9 -5.76 23.17 -13.42
C ASN A 9 -5.73 21.66 -13.15
N ARG A 10 -5.49 21.28 -11.89
CA ARG A 10 -5.38 19.90 -11.38
C ARG A 10 -6.15 19.72 -10.07
N GLY A 11 -6.11 18.50 -9.52
CA GLY A 11 -6.53 18.19 -8.16
C GLY A 11 -8.00 18.51 -7.87
N ALA A 12 -8.30 18.92 -6.63
CA ALA A 12 -9.66 19.08 -6.13
C ALA A 12 -10.50 20.09 -6.93
N ILE A 13 -9.89 21.21 -7.38
CA ILE A 13 -10.62 22.22 -8.16
C ILE A 13 -10.97 21.72 -9.56
N ALA A 14 -10.08 20.97 -10.21
CA ALA A 14 -10.39 20.38 -11.51
C ALA A 14 -11.56 19.39 -11.38
N CYS A 15 -11.54 18.50 -10.39
CA CYS A 15 -12.67 17.61 -10.09
C CYS A 15 -13.97 18.40 -9.82
N ARG A 16 -13.90 19.49 -9.05
CA ARG A 16 -15.07 20.32 -8.73
C ARG A 16 -15.65 20.99 -9.98
N ILE A 17 -14.82 21.48 -10.89
CA ILE A 17 -15.26 22.10 -12.15
C ILE A 17 -15.89 21.04 -13.06
N LEU A 18 -15.26 19.87 -13.20
CA LEU A 18 -15.79 18.74 -13.99
C LEU A 18 -17.22 18.37 -13.58
N ARG A 19 -17.52 18.35 -12.27
CA ARG A 19 -18.89 18.09 -11.79
C ARG A 19 -19.91 19.10 -12.32
N THR A 20 -19.57 20.39 -12.33
CA THR A 20 -20.47 21.42 -12.86
C THR A 20 -20.56 21.36 -14.39
N LEU A 21 -19.45 21.12 -15.11
CA LEU A 21 -19.50 20.93 -16.57
C LEU A 21 -20.43 19.76 -16.93
N LYS A 22 -20.33 18.63 -16.21
CA LYS A 22 -21.20 17.47 -16.39
C LYS A 22 -22.67 17.80 -16.10
N LYS A 23 -22.96 18.54 -15.02
CA LYS A 23 -24.32 19.04 -14.70
C LYS A 23 -24.89 19.88 -15.85
N LEU A 24 -24.07 20.74 -16.45
CA LEU A 24 -24.44 21.60 -17.56
C LEU A 24 -24.38 20.91 -18.94
N ARG A 25 -23.98 19.63 -18.99
CA ARG A 25 -23.79 18.85 -20.23
C ARG A 25 -22.80 19.48 -21.21
N ILE A 26 -21.74 20.08 -20.68
CA ILE A 26 -20.63 20.65 -21.44
C ILE A 26 -19.49 19.62 -21.46
N GLY A 27 -18.93 19.36 -22.65
CA GLY A 27 -17.76 18.50 -22.79
C GLY A 27 -16.54 19.07 -22.06
N SER A 28 -15.73 18.19 -21.49
CA SER A 28 -14.62 18.56 -20.62
C SER A 28 -13.27 18.08 -21.13
N VAL A 29 -12.26 18.96 -21.07
CA VAL A 29 -10.87 18.62 -21.38
C VAL A 29 -10.01 18.85 -20.14
N ALA A 30 -9.44 17.79 -19.59
CA ALA A 30 -8.40 17.89 -18.55
C ALA A 30 -7.02 18.03 -19.18
N VAL A 31 -6.11 18.69 -18.48
CA VAL A 31 -4.69 18.73 -18.82
C VAL A 31 -3.88 18.14 -17.67
N TYR A 32 -2.81 17.41 -17.97
CA TYR A 32 -2.02 16.75 -16.93
C TYR A 32 -0.52 16.72 -17.22
N SER A 33 0.28 16.71 -16.16
CA SER A 33 1.70 16.36 -16.20
C SER A 33 1.90 14.85 -16.03
N ASP A 34 3.10 14.34 -16.29
CA ASP A 34 3.41 12.92 -16.04
C ASP A 34 3.10 12.46 -14.60
N ALA A 35 3.26 13.34 -13.60
CA ALA A 35 2.95 13.02 -12.20
C ALA A 35 1.44 12.92 -11.92
N ASP A 36 0.61 13.60 -12.71
CA ASP A 36 -0.86 13.62 -12.56
C ASP A 36 -1.60 12.73 -13.57
N ARG A 37 -0.88 11.98 -14.42
CA ARG A 37 -1.44 11.03 -15.43
C ARG A 37 -2.55 10.14 -14.88
N HIS A 38 -2.45 9.86 -13.61
CA HIS A 38 -3.27 8.91 -12.88
C HIS A 38 -4.27 9.54 -11.90
N SER A 39 -4.31 10.86 -11.85
CA SER A 39 -5.16 11.64 -10.95
C SER A 39 -6.64 11.53 -11.34
N MET A 40 -7.53 11.64 -10.35
CA MET A 40 -8.97 11.53 -10.53
C MET A 40 -9.53 12.50 -11.59
N HIS A 41 -9.03 13.74 -11.68
CA HIS A 41 -9.51 14.70 -12.66
C HIS A 41 -9.24 14.28 -14.12
N VAL A 42 -8.18 13.50 -14.36
CA VAL A 42 -7.89 12.91 -15.68
C VAL A 42 -8.88 11.79 -15.99
N ALA A 43 -9.23 10.98 -15.00
CA ALA A 43 -10.21 9.89 -15.16
C ALA A 43 -11.65 10.39 -15.31
N LEU A 44 -11.99 11.54 -14.73
CA LEU A 44 -13.35 12.11 -14.75
C LEU A 44 -13.68 12.93 -16.00
N ALA A 45 -12.67 13.41 -16.73
CA ALA A 45 -12.87 14.24 -17.91
C ALA A 45 -13.22 13.40 -19.16
N ASP A 46 -13.95 14.01 -20.10
CA ASP A 46 -14.31 13.35 -21.37
C ASP A 46 -13.07 13.16 -22.27
N GLU A 47 -12.15 14.12 -22.23
CA GLU A 47 -10.84 14.06 -22.90
C GLU A 47 -9.74 14.55 -21.96
N ALA A 48 -8.51 14.04 -22.14
CA ALA A 48 -7.35 14.48 -21.38
C ALA A 48 -6.10 14.63 -22.26
N VAL A 49 -5.33 15.70 -22.02
CA VAL A 49 -4.11 16.01 -22.79
C VAL A 49 -2.89 16.08 -21.87
N ARG A 50 -1.85 15.32 -22.23
CA ARG A 50 -0.55 15.40 -21.56
C ARG A 50 0.15 16.70 -21.96
N LEU A 51 0.51 17.53 -20.98
CA LEU A 51 1.31 18.73 -21.20
C LEU A 51 2.80 18.40 -21.27
N GLY A 52 3.31 17.62 -20.31
CA GLY A 52 4.75 17.39 -20.18
C GLY A 52 5.16 16.76 -18.85
N PRO A 53 6.45 16.89 -18.46
CA PRO A 53 6.97 16.32 -17.22
C PRO A 53 6.43 17.04 -15.98
N ALA A 54 6.75 16.51 -14.80
CA ALA A 54 6.20 16.95 -13.53
C ALA A 54 6.41 18.45 -13.16
N PRO A 55 7.55 19.12 -13.44
CA PRO A 55 7.73 20.52 -13.02
C PRO A 55 6.62 21.45 -13.55
N ALA A 56 6.00 22.24 -12.67
CA ALA A 56 4.87 23.10 -13.04
C ALA A 56 5.21 24.09 -14.17
N ALA A 57 6.43 24.64 -14.18
CA ALA A 57 6.95 25.52 -15.23
C ALA A 57 6.94 24.88 -16.64
N GLN A 58 7.09 23.56 -16.70
CA GLN A 58 7.12 22.78 -17.95
C GLN A 58 5.75 22.13 -18.27
N SER A 59 4.74 22.36 -17.42
CA SER A 59 3.40 21.77 -17.55
C SER A 59 2.31 22.81 -17.27
N TYR A 60 1.76 22.87 -16.06
CA TYR A 60 0.59 23.70 -15.72
C TYR A 60 0.81 25.23 -15.84
N LEU A 61 2.04 25.71 -15.90
CA LEU A 61 2.38 27.12 -16.16
C LEU A 61 2.81 27.37 -17.63
N ALA A 62 2.92 26.33 -18.44
CA ALA A 62 3.31 26.42 -19.84
C ALA A 62 2.11 26.85 -20.71
N GLN A 63 1.89 28.17 -20.75
CA GLN A 63 0.77 28.81 -21.45
C GLN A 63 0.60 28.32 -22.90
N ASP A 64 1.70 28.14 -23.63
CA ASP A 64 1.71 27.71 -25.03
C ASP A 64 1.10 26.31 -25.19
N LEU A 65 1.44 25.39 -24.30
CA LEU A 65 0.95 24.02 -24.32
C LEU A 65 -0.56 23.97 -23.99
N ILE A 66 -1.02 24.78 -23.04
CA ILE A 66 -2.43 24.83 -22.64
C ILE A 66 -3.29 25.41 -23.77
N ILE A 67 -2.86 26.51 -24.40
CA ILE A 67 -3.58 27.10 -25.53
C ILE A 67 -3.56 26.16 -26.74
N ALA A 68 -2.45 25.48 -27.00
CA ALA A 68 -2.36 24.46 -28.04
C ALA A 68 -3.34 23.31 -27.79
N ALA A 69 -3.39 22.79 -26.55
CA ALA A 69 -4.32 21.74 -26.16
C ALA A 69 -5.79 22.16 -26.33
N ALA A 70 -6.14 23.39 -25.91
CA ALA A 70 -7.49 23.93 -26.10
C ALA A 70 -7.89 24.00 -27.58
N ARG A 71 -6.97 24.46 -28.45
CA ARG A 71 -7.20 24.53 -29.90
C ARG A 71 -7.34 23.17 -30.54
N GLU A 72 -6.43 22.24 -30.24
CA GLU A 72 -6.43 20.89 -30.79
C GLU A 72 -7.73 20.14 -30.45
N ARG A 73 -8.26 20.36 -29.24
CA ARG A 73 -9.47 19.68 -28.74
C ARG A 73 -10.76 20.45 -28.99
N GLY A 74 -10.68 21.63 -29.59
CA GLY A 74 -11.83 22.48 -29.90
C GLY A 74 -12.54 23.02 -28.65
N ALA A 75 -11.82 23.26 -27.56
CA ALA A 75 -12.37 23.90 -26.37
C ALA A 75 -12.61 25.40 -26.65
N GLN A 76 -13.84 25.86 -26.43
CA GLN A 76 -14.26 27.25 -26.67
C GLN A 76 -13.90 28.17 -25.50
N ALA A 77 -13.66 27.61 -24.33
CA ALA A 77 -13.33 28.33 -23.12
C ALA A 77 -12.31 27.57 -22.26
N ILE A 78 -11.56 28.33 -21.45
CA ILE A 78 -10.63 27.81 -20.45
C ILE A 78 -11.07 28.26 -19.06
N HIS A 79 -11.34 27.29 -18.18
CA HIS A 79 -11.52 27.53 -16.75
C HIS A 79 -10.19 27.40 -16.02
N PRO A 80 -9.64 28.47 -15.42
CA PRO A 80 -8.32 28.41 -14.79
C PRO A 80 -8.36 27.88 -13.36
N GLY A 81 -9.53 27.85 -12.71
CA GLY A 81 -9.63 27.48 -11.29
C GLY A 81 -8.96 28.53 -10.41
N TYR A 82 -8.05 28.10 -9.54
CA TYR A 82 -7.22 28.96 -8.70
C TYR A 82 -5.76 28.50 -8.70
N GLY A 83 -4.83 29.42 -8.43
CA GLY A 83 -3.39 29.15 -8.60
C GLY A 83 -3.00 29.02 -10.08
N PHE A 84 -1.76 28.62 -10.33
CA PHE A 84 -1.20 28.55 -11.70
C PHE A 84 -1.41 29.85 -12.50
N LEU A 85 -2.21 29.79 -13.57
CA LEU A 85 -2.43 30.88 -14.49
C LEU A 85 -3.72 31.68 -14.19
N SER A 86 -4.40 31.42 -13.06
CA SER A 86 -5.70 32.01 -12.75
C SER A 86 -5.70 33.53 -12.58
N GLU A 87 -4.59 34.12 -12.14
CA GLU A 87 -4.42 35.58 -12.01
C GLU A 87 -3.37 36.11 -12.98
N ASN A 88 -3.07 35.36 -14.05
CA ASN A 88 -2.10 35.77 -15.06
C ASN A 88 -2.83 36.54 -16.18
N ALA A 89 -2.80 37.87 -16.09
CA ALA A 89 -3.43 38.75 -17.07
C ALA A 89 -2.94 38.50 -18.51
N ALA A 90 -1.64 38.20 -18.69
CA ALA A 90 -1.08 37.90 -20.01
C ALA A 90 -1.65 36.60 -20.58
N PHE A 91 -1.87 35.58 -19.74
CA PHE A 91 -2.52 34.35 -20.19
C PHE A 91 -3.98 34.58 -20.60
N ALA A 92 -4.76 35.32 -19.79
CA ALA A 92 -6.13 35.68 -20.15
C ALA A 92 -6.22 36.45 -21.48
N GLU A 93 -5.31 37.40 -21.69
CA GLU A 93 -5.20 38.17 -22.95
C GLU A 93 -4.86 37.27 -24.14
N ARG A 94 -3.97 36.29 -23.95
CA ARG A 94 -3.63 35.30 -24.98
C ARG A 94 -4.77 34.34 -25.30
N CYS A 95 -5.56 33.95 -24.30
CA CYS A 95 -6.78 33.16 -24.53
C CYS A 95 -7.77 33.94 -25.41
N GLU A 96 -8.07 35.18 -25.04
CA GLU A 96 -8.99 36.04 -25.81
C GLU A 96 -8.47 36.30 -27.23
N ALA A 97 -7.17 36.59 -27.39
CA ALA A 97 -6.53 36.74 -28.71
C ALA A 97 -6.55 35.44 -29.54
N ALA A 98 -6.61 34.28 -28.88
CA ALA A 98 -6.74 32.99 -29.53
C ALA A 98 -8.19 32.60 -29.88
N GLY A 99 -9.17 33.46 -29.57
CA GLY A 99 -10.60 33.18 -29.74
C GLY A 99 -11.17 32.22 -28.70
N ILE A 100 -10.48 32.04 -27.56
CA ILE A 100 -10.87 31.14 -26.48
C ILE A 100 -11.30 31.99 -25.29
N ALA A 101 -12.54 31.84 -24.82
CA ALA A 101 -13.04 32.62 -23.70
C ALA A 101 -12.32 32.24 -22.39
N PHE A 102 -11.76 33.23 -21.71
CA PHE A 102 -11.20 33.05 -20.38
C PHE A 102 -12.31 33.16 -19.33
N ILE A 103 -12.55 32.08 -18.57
CA ILE A 103 -13.59 32.06 -17.54
C ILE A 103 -13.05 32.74 -16.25
N GLY A 104 -13.12 34.07 -16.22
CA GLY A 104 -12.67 34.91 -15.11
C GLY A 104 -12.77 36.41 -15.43
N PRO A 105 -12.14 37.30 -14.64
CA PRO A 105 -12.12 38.74 -14.93
C PRO A 105 -11.37 39.07 -16.22
N THR A 106 -11.48 40.32 -16.69
CA THR A 106 -10.74 40.76 -17.88
C THR A 106 -9.25 40.97 -17.55
N PRO A 107 -8.34 40.89 -18.55
CA PRO A 107 -6.92 41.19 -18.33
C PRO A 107 -6.65 42.58 -17.74
N GLY A 108 -7.49 43.57 -18.10
CA GLY A 108 -7.45 44.92 -17.52
C GLY A 108 -7.77 44.90 -16.02
N GLN A 109 -8.90 44.30 -15.64
CA GLN A 109 -9.34 44.19 -14.24
C GLN A 109 -8.33 43.43 -13.37
N MET A 110 -7.67 42.40 -13.92
CA MET A 110 -6.58 41.69 -13.24
C MET A 110 -5.38 42.59 -12.97
N ARG A 111 -5.00 43.45 -13.92
CA ARG A 111 -3.88 44.40 -13.75
C ARG A 111 -4.21 45.50 -12.75
N ASP A 112 -5.45 46.01 -12.79
CA ASP A 112 -5.94 47.06 -11.89
C ASP A 112 -5.87 46.63 -10.41
N PHE A 113 -6.15 45.36 -10.11
CA PHE A 113 -6.07 44.82 -8.74
C PHE A 113 -4.77 44.07 -8.43
N GLY A 114 -3.97 43.68 -9.42
CA GLY A 114 -2.75 42.89 -9.21
C GLY A 114 -1.58 43.68 -8.60
N LEU A 115 -1.55 45.01 -8.78
CA LEU A 115 -0.53 45.88 -8.20
C LEU A 115 -1.05 46.56 -6.92
N LYS A 116 -0.34 46.38 -5.80
CA LYS A 116 -0.75 46.89 -4.48
C LYS A 116 -1.06 48.38 -4.44
N HIS A 117 -0.29 49.20 -5.15
CA HIS A 117 -0.51 50.65 -5.17
C HIS A 117 -1.77 51.02 -5.95
N THR A 118 -2.00 50.42 -7.13
CA THR A 118 -3.19 50.65 -7.95
C THR A 118 -4.47 50.18 -7.24
N ALA A 119 -4.43 49.00 -6.62
CA ALA A 119 -5.53 48.48 -5.82
C ALA A 119 -5.88 49.39 -4.63
N ARG A 120 -4.86 49.95 -3.95
CA ARG A 120 -5.06 50.91 -2.85
C ARG A 120 -5.61 52.25 -3.33
N GLU A 121 -5.13 52.77 -4.45
CA GLU A 121 -5.66 54.00 -5.04
C GLU A 121 -7.14 53.85 -5.43
N LEU A 122 -7.52 52.70 -6.00
CA LEU A 122 -8.91 52.34 -6.28
C LEU A 122 -9.72 52.27 -4.98
N ALA A 123 -9.23 51.56 -3.96
CA ALA A 123 -9.89 51.48 -2.66
C ALA A 123 -10.11 52.88 -2.05
N LEU A 124 -9.10 53.75 -2.08
CA LEU A 124 -9.18 55.12 -1.56
C LEU A 124 -10.20 55.97 -2.34
N ARG A 125 -10.14 55.93 -3.68
CA ARG A 125 -11.04 56.69 -4.56
C ARG A 125 -12.51 56.28 -4.38
N HIS A 126 -12.75 55.02 -4.05
CA HIS A 126 -14.07 54.46 -3.83
C HIS A 126 -14.39 54.32 -2.33
N GLU A 127 -13.78 55.14 -1.47
CA GLU A 127 -14.09 55.28 -0.04
C GLU A 127 -14.09 53.96 0.74
N VAL A 128 -13.27 53.00 0.34
CA VAL A 128 -13.06 51.75 1.07
C VAL A 128 -12.04 52.03 2.18
N PRO A 129 -12.34 51.70 3.45
CA PRO A 129 -11.42 51.93 4.56
C PRO A 129 -10.06 51.28 4.34
N LEU A 130 -8.97 52.02 4.54
CA LEU A 130 -7.59 51.53 4.42
C LEU A 130 -6.88 51.58 5.77
N LEU A 131 -5.92 50.66 5.98
CA LEU A 131 -5.05 50.74 7.16
C LEU A 131 -4.27 52.07 7.12
N PRO A 132 -4.16 52.77 8.26
CA PRO A 132 -3.26 53.91 8.37
C PRO A 132 -1.85 53.48 7.95
N GLY A 133 -1.29 54.15 6.97
CA GLY A 133 0.04 53.85 6.45
C GLY A 133 0.71 55.10 5.90
N SER A 134 1.98 54.98 5.56
CA SER A 134 2.76 56.01 4.88
C SER A 134 2.63 55.89 3.37
N GLY A 135 3.11 56.91 2.65
CA GLY A 135 3.55 56.74 1.27
C GLY A 135 4.86 55.95 1.20
N LEU A 136 5.51 55.98 0.03
CA LEU A 136 6.90 55.56 -0.07
C LEU A 136 7.77 56.39 0.87
N LEU A 137 8.67 55.72 1.58
CA LEU A 137 9.60 56.34 2.53
C LEU A 137 10.94 56.59 1.84
N ASP A 138 11.47 57.79 2.03
CA ASP A 138 12.73 58.21 1.42
C ASP A 138 13.94 57.79 2.26
N ASP A 139 13.81 57.86 3.59
CA ASP A 139 14.85 57.54 4.55
C ASP A 139 14.27 57.09 5.92
N ILE A 140 15.15 56.70 6.83
CA ILE A 140 14.80 56.26 8.18
C ILE A 140 14.15 57.36 9.03
N GLU A 141 14.49 58.64 8.85
CA GLU A 141 13.91 59.73 9.64
C GLU A 141 12.48 60.05 9.20
N HIS A 142 12.20 59.97 7.88
CA HIS A 142 10.85 59.96 7.33
C HIS A 142 10.07 58.76 7.89
N ALA A 143 10.66 57.56 7.90
CA ALA A 143 10.03 56.37 8.48
C ALA A 143 9.68 56.52 9.97
N LEU A 144 10.55 57.11 10.78
CA LEU A 144 10.28 57.33 12.21
C LEU A 144 9.18 58.37 12.44
N THR A 145 9.16 59.43 11.63
CA THR A 145 8.10 60.44 11.65
C THR A 145 6.74 59.81 11.35
N GLU A 146 6.68 59.00 10.30
CA GLU A 146 5.47 58.26 9.93
C GLU A 146 5.10 57.19 10.97
N GLY A 147 6.09 56.51 11.57
CA GLY A 147 5.89 55.56 12.66
C GLY A 147 5.21 56.18 13.87
N ARG A 148 5.60 57.42 14.25
CA ARG A 148 4.92 58.19 15.32
C ARG A 148 3.50 58.59 14.93
N ARG A 149 3.29 59.01 13.67
CA ARG A 149 1.96 59.43 13.15
C ARG A 149 0.97 58.27 13.11
N ILE A 150 1.42 57.10 12.65
CA ILE A 150 0.63 55.86 12.55
C ILE A 150 0.42 55.24 13.94
N GLY A 151 1.43 55.35 14.80
CA GLY A 151 1.47 54.79 16.14
C GLY A 151 1.89 53.32 16.17
N TRP A 152 2.70 52.96 17.15
CA TRP A 152 3.23 51.60 17.33
C TRP A 152 2.15 50.58 17.74
N PRO A 153 2.34 49.27 17.45
CA PRO A 153 3.33 48.73 16.52
C PRO A 153 2.98 49.02 15.05
N VAL A 154 4.00 49.07 14.19
CA VAL A 154 3.88 49.23 12.73
C VAL A 154 4.58 48.10 11.99
N MET A 155 4.15 47.80 10.78
CA MET A 155 4.79 46.85 9.88
C MET A 155 5.53 47.63 8.79
N LEU A 156 6.85 47.51 8.74
CA LEU A 156 7.67 47.97 7.62
C LEU A 156 7.53 46.97 6.48
N LYS A 157 7.21 47.43 5.26
CA LYS A 157 6.95 46.58 4.09
C LYS A 157 7.66 47.12 2.85
N SER A 158 8.11 46.22 1.98
CA SER A 158 8.55 46.55 0.62
C SER A 158 7.37 46.60 -0.36
N THR A 159 7.49 47.44 -1.39
CA THR A 159 6.47 47.63 -2.43
C THR A 159 6.22 46.42 -3.31
N ALA A 160 7.23 45.57 -3.50
CA ALA A 160 7.16 44.38 -4.35
C ALA A 160 7.15 43.04 -3.56
N GLY A 161 7.12 43.09 -2.23
CA GLY A 161 7.13 41.89 -1.39
C GLY A 161 5.80 41.13 -1.40
N GLY A 162 5.84 39.85 -1.74
CA GLY A 162 4.75 38.87 -1.60
C GLY A 162 5.09 37.76 -0.60
N GLY A 163 4.08 37.14 0.01
CA GLY A 163 4.27 35.94 0.86
C GLY A 163 5.07 36.14 2.16
N GLY A 164 5.14 37.37 2.69
CA GLY A 164 5.85 37.67 3.95
C GLY A 164 7.34 38.01 3.78
N ILE A 165 7.88 38.00 2.55
CA ILE A 165 9.26 38.38 2.28
C ILE A 165 9.37 39.90 2.14
N GLY A 166 10.34 40.51 2.83
CA GLY A 166 10.54 41.96 2.83
C GLY A 166 9.50 42.73 3.64
N MET A 167 9.10 42.17 4.81
CA MET A 167 8.33 42.88 5.82
C MET A 167 8.81 42.57 7.24
N GLN A 168 8.75 43.55 8.14
CA GLN A 168 9.21 43.41 9.52
C GLN A 168 8.29 44.18 10.48
N LEU A 169 7.89 43.51 11.57
CA LEU A 169 7.11 44.11 12.64
C LEU A 169 8.05 44.93 13.53
N CYS A 170 7.75 46.22 13.69
CA CYS A 170 8.48 47.14 14.54
C CYS A 170 7.54 47.61 15.66
N ARG A 171 7.86 47.25 16.90
CA ARG A 171 7.12 47.67 18.09
C ARG A 171 7.59 49.00 18.67
N SER A 172 8.74 49.48 18.21
CA SER A 172 9.36 50.71 18.69
C SER A 172 10.18 51.40 17.60
N GLU A 173 10.55 52.65 17.87
CA GLU A 173 11.49 53.41 17.03
C GLU A 173 12.82 52.68 16.83
N GLN A 174 13.35 52.02 17.87
CA GLN A 174 14.62 51.30 17.78
C GLN A 174 14.50 50.10 16.84
N GLU A 175 13.45 49.29 16.97
CA GLU A 175 13.22 48.15 16.08
C GLU A 175 13.02 48.58 14.63
N LEU A 176 12.46 49.77 14.38
CA LEU A 176 12.35 50.32 13.02
C LEU A 176 13.73 50.71 12.46
N ARG A 177 14.58 51.35 13.27
CA ARG A 177 15.96 51.69 12.88
C ARG A 177 16.75 50.43 12.52
N ASP A 178 16.64 49.40 13.33
CA ASP A 178 17.38 48.14 13.13
C ASP A 178 16.89 47.36 11.89
N ALA A 179 15.60 47.50 11.54
CA ALA A 179 14.99 46.78 10.42
C ALA A 179 15.12 47.48 9.05
N PHE A 180 15.21 48.80 9.02
CA PHE A 180 15.04 49.60 7.80
C PHE A 180 16.02 49.21 6.68
N ASP A 181 17.32 49.29 6.95
CA ASP A 181 18.39 48.98 5.97
C ASP A 181 18.39 47.52 5.51
N SER A 182 17.88 46.61 6.35
CA SER A 182 17.76 45.20 6.04
C SER A 182 16.62 44.96 5.05
N VAL A 183 15.43 45.50 5.33
CA VAL A 183 14.24 45.34 4.49
C VAL A 183 14.42 46.06 3.14
N GLU A 184 15.05 47.24 3.13
CA GLU A 184 15.35 47.98 1.90
C GLU A 184 16.32 47.21 1.00
N ARG A 185 17.41 46.65 1.56
CA ARG A 185 18.34 45.79 0.80
C ARG A 185 17.63 44.57 0.24
N LEU A 186 16.80 43.91 1.04
CA LEU A 186 16.04 42.74 0.64
C LEU A 186 15.08 43.05 -0.52
N ALA A 187 14.50 44.25 -0.53
CA ALA A 187 13.62 44.71 -1.61
C ALA A 187 14.41 44.90 -2.91
N ARG A 188 15.56 45.60 -2.84
CA ARG A 188 16.43 45.85 -4.01
C ARG A 188 17.00 44.55 -4.60
N SER A 189 17.42 43.60 -3.76
CA SER A 189 18.03 42.35 -4.23
C SER A 189 17.04 41.41 -4.91
N ASN A 190 15.79 41.40 -4.46
CA ASN A 190 14.81 40.41 -4.89
C ASN A 190 13.82 40.91 -5.96
N PHE A 191 13.58 42.22 -6.06
CA PHE A 191 12.42 42.72 -6.84
C PHE A 191 12.69 43.88 -7.80
N SER A 192 13.95 44.24 -8.07
CA SER A 192 14.34 45.33 -8.99
C SER A 192 13.78 46.73 -8.65
N GLN A 193 12.98 46.85 -7.58
CA GLN A 193 12.37 48.07 -7.04
C GLN A 193 12.60 48.09 -5.51
N GLY A 194 13.18 49.18 -5.00
CA GLY A 194 13.63 49.30 -3.62
C GLY A 194 12.71 50.04 -2.65
N GLY A 195 11.50 50.43 -3.07
CA GLY A 195 10.62 51.26 -2.24
C GLY A 195 10.08 50.51 -1.01
N VAL A 196 10.13 51.16 0.16
CA VAL A 196 9.56 50.68 1.43
C VAL A 196 8.52 51.65 1.98
N PHE A 197 7.57 51.15 2.76
CA PHE A 197 6.49 51.92 3.40
C PHE A 197 6.10 51.31 4.75
N LEU A 198 5.43 52.09 5.60
CA LEU A 198 4.89 51.66 6.89
C LEU A 198 3.37 51.48 6.82
N GLU A 199 2.87 50.47 7.50
CA GLU A 199 1.44 50.32 7.79
C GLU A 199 1.20 50.03 9.26
N LYS A 200 0.04 50.44 9.77
CA LYS A 200 -0.40 50.05 11.12
C LYS A 200 -0.46 48.53 11.22
N TYR A 201 0.14 47.98 12.25
CA TYR A 201 -0.01 46.57 12.57
C TYR A 201 -1.17 46.35 13.55
N VAL A 202 -2.09 45.46 13.19
CA VAL A 202 -3.25 45.09 14.02
C VAL A 202 -2.93 43.79 14.74
N GLU A 203 -2.80 43.83 16.07
CA GLU A 203 -2.37 42.66 16.86
C GLU A 203 -3.44 41.57 16.92
N ARG A 204 -4.71 41.96 17.13
CA ARG A 204 -5.88 41.07 17.14
C ARG A 204 -6.62 41.13 15.80
N ALA A 205 -5.88 40.90 14.72
CA ALA A 205 -6.40 40.92 13.36
C ALA A 205 -7.15 39.63 13.04
N ARG A 206 -8.43 39.74 12.68
CA ARG A 206 -9.17 38.73 11.93
C ARG A 206 -9.04 39.00 10.43
N HIS A 207 -9.07 37.94 9.64
CA HIS A 207 -9.08 38.02 8.18
C HIS A 207 -10.51 37.76 7.71
N ILE A 208 -11.20 38.81 7.29
CA ILE A 208 -12.57 38.74 6.80
C ILE A 208 -12.56 39.07 5.33
N GLU A 209 -13.18 38.23 4.51
CA GLU A 209 -13.21 38.45 3.08
C GLU A 209 -14.64 38.39 2.55
N VAL A 210 -14.94 39.13 1.48
CA VAL A 210 -16.28 39.20 0.89
C VAL A 210 -16.24 38.61 -0.51
N GLN A 211 -17.06 37.58 -0.74
CA GLN A 211 -17.29 37.05 -2.08
C GLN A 211 -18.08 38.07 -2.89
N ILE A 212 -17.51 38.52 -4.01
CA ILE A 212 -18.23 39.28 -5.00
C ILE A 212 -18.42 38.47 -6.28
N PHE A 213 -19.49 38.79 -7.01
CA PHE A 213 -19.73 38.23 -8.33
C PHE A 213 -20.22 39.34 -9.26
N GLY A 214 -19.59 39.48 -10.41
CA GLY A 214 -19.89 40.53 -11.38
C GLY A 214 -20.25 40.01 -12.76
N ASP A 215 -21.17 40.69 -13.44
CA ASP A 215 -21.64 40.32 -14.78
C ASP A 215 -20.72 40.82 -15.92
N GLY A 216 -19.70 41.62 -15.59
CA GLY A 216 -18.84 42.28 -16.58
C GLY A 216 -19.52 43.43 -17.34
N ARG A 217 -20.75 43.80 -16.97
CA ARG A 217 -21.57 44.87 -17.56
C ARG A 217 -21.86 46.00 -16.57
N GLY A 218 -21.11 46.05 -15.47
CA GLY A 218 -21.18 47.08 -14.45
C GLY A 218 -21.96 46.69 -13.20
N LYS A 219 -22.64 45.53 -13.16
CA LYS A 219 -23.31 45.05 -11.95
C LYS A 219 -22.46 44.03 -11.21
N VAL A 220 -22.36 44.23 -9.90
CA VAL A 220 -21.67 43.34 -8.97
C VAL A 220 -22.56 43.14 -7.75
N VAL A 221 -22.57 41.92 -7.22
CA VAL A 221 -23.24 41.57 -5.96
C VAL A 221 -22.24 41.02 -4.96
N ALA A 222 -22.42 41.34 -3.69
CA ALA A 222 -21.73 40.68 -2.59
C ALA A 222 -22.56 39.48 -2.11
N LEU A 223 -22.00 38.27 -2.21
CA LEU A 223 -22.71 37.02 -1.88
C LEU A 223 -22.58 36.63 -0.40
N GLY A 224 -21.70 37.32 0.34
CA GLY A 224 -21.50 37.12 1.78
C GLY A 224 -20.03 37.20 2.17
N GLU A 225 -19.79 37.33 3.47
CA GLU A 225 -18.46 37.32 4.06
C GLU A 225 -18.02 35.93 4.54
N ARG A 226 -16.72 35.69 4.56
CA ARG A 226 -16.08 34.51 5.16
C ARG A 226 -15.03 34.97 6.17
N ASP A 227 -14.93 34.25 7.27
CA ASP A 227 -13.81 34.38 8.20
C ASP A 227 -12.74 33.35 7.83
N CYS A 228 -11.54 33.84 7.50
CA CYS A 228 -10.39 33.02 7.15
C CYS A 228 -9.23 33.22 8.13
N SER A 229 -9.53 33.58 9.39
CA SER A 229 -8.54 33.94 10.40
C SER A 229 -7.73 32.76 10.92
N VAL A 230 -8.20 31.52 10.73
CA VAL A 230 -7.46 30.33 11.16
C VAL A 230 -6.36 30.03 10.13
N GLN A 231 -5.20 30.65 10.35
CA GLN A 231 -4.05 30.61 9.44
C GLN A 231 -2.79 30.14 10.14
N ARG A 232 -1.97 29.38 9.41
CA ARG A 232 -0.64 28.95 9.82
C ARG A 232 0.38 29.59 8.88
N ARG A 233 1.26 30.45 9.39
CA ARG A 233 2.26 31.17 8.56
C ARG A 233 1.61 31.81 7.32
N ASN A 234 0.46 32.46 7.53
CA ASN A 234 -0.37 33.10 6.49
C ASN A 234 -1.02 32.14 5.48
N GLN A 235 -0.97 30.82 5.71
CA GLN A 235 -1.71 29.83 4.92
C GLN A 235 -3.02 29.51 5.63
N LYS A 236 -4.16 29.69 4.93
CA LYS A 236 -5.51 29.41 5.46
C LYS A 236 -5.69 27.89 5.67
N VAL A 237 -6.28 27.50 6.80
CA VAL A 237 -6.48 26.10 7.21
C VAL A 237 -7.97 25.77 7.42
N ILE A 238 -8.70 26.69 8.05
CA ILE A 238 -10.14 26.58 8.32
C ILE A 238 -10.80 27.90 7.94
N GLU A 239 -11.95 27.83 7.28
CA GLU A 239 -12.75 28.98 6.88
C GLU A 239 -14.22 28.76 7.23
N GLU A 240 -14.92 29.81 7.64
CA GLU A 240 -16.33 29.73 8.03
C GLU A 240 -17.18 30.91 7.54
N THR A 241 -18.48 30.69 7.36
CA THR A 241 -19.46 31.72 6.99
C THR A 241 -20.84 31.40 7.59
N PRO A 242 -21.60 32.41 8.05
CA PRO A 242 -21.22 33.81 8.25
C PRO A 242 -20.09 33.99 9.28
N ALA A 243 -19.35 35.11 9.21
CA ALA A 243 -18.26 35.34 10.15
C ALA A 243 -18.80 35.56 11.59
N PRO A 244 -18.21 34.92 12.62
CA PRO A 244 -18.72 34.98 13.99
C PRO A 244 -18.49 36.37 14.61
N HIS A 245 -19.34 36.78 15.55
CA HIS A 245 -19.21 38.03 16.32
C HIS A 245 -19.04 39.33 15.50
N LEU A 246 -19.52 39.36 14.24
CA LEU A 246 -19.69 40.61 13.49
C LEU A 246 -21.08 41.17 13.72
N SER A 247 -21.16 42.47 14.03
CA SER A 247 -22.44 43.18 14.06
C SER A 247 -23.01 43.32 12.65
N GLU A 248 -24.34 43.40 12.55
CA GLU A 248 -25.00 43.51 11.24
C GLU A 248 -24.63 44.82 10.51
N ASP A 249 -24.34 45.89 11.26
CA ASP A 249 -23.85 47.15 10.68
C ASP A 249 -22.46 46.99 10.04
N VAL A 250 -21.52 46.34 10.73
CA VAL A 250 -20.18 46.06 10.20
C VAL A 250 -20.25 45.14 8.99
N ARG A 251 -21.06 44.06 9.06
CA ARG A 251 -21.30 43.15 7.92
C ARG A 251 -21.84 43.92 6.72
N SER A 252 -22.89 44.70 6.92
CA SER A 252 -23.50 45.52 5.88
C SER A 252 -22.51 46.51 5.25
N GLN A 253 -21.60 47.10 6.04
CA GLN A 253 -20.55 47.99 5.53
C GLN A 253 -19.47 47.25 4.75
N LEU A 254 -19.05 46.05 5.19
CA LEU A 254 -18.12 45.18 4.47
C LEU A 254 -18.67 44.82 3.09
N LEU A 255 -19.91 44.31 3.05
CA LEU A 255 -20.57 43.88 1.80
C LEU A 255 -20.71 45.05 0.81
N ARG A 256 -21.19 46.22 1.28
CA ARG A 256 -21.30 47.42 0.43
C ARG A 256 -19.96 47.92 -0.08
N SER A 257 -18.92 47.89 0.76
CA SER A 257 -17.58 48.33 0.37
C SER A 257 -16.99 47.43 -0.71
N ALA A 258 -17.14 46.11 -0.57
CA ALA A 258 -16.69 45.14 -1.56
C ALA A 258 -17.47 45.26 -2.89
N GLN A 259 -18.80 45.39 -2.81
CA GLN A 259 -19.64 45.61 -4.00
C GLN A 259 -19.23 46.87 -4.75
N ARG A 260 -19.13 48.01 -4.05
CA ARG A 260 -18.75 49.29 -4.66
C ARG A 260 -17.39 49.25 -5.34
N LEU A 261 -16.42 48.54 -4.75
CA LEU A 261 -15.10 48.35 -5.34
C LEU A 261 -15.14 47.51 -6.62
N GLY A 262 -15.99 46.48 -6.68
CA GLY A 262 -16.20 45.71 -7.90
C GLY A 262 -16.95 46.48 -8.99
N GLU A 263 -18.00 47.22 -8.63
CA GLU A 263 -18.77 48.05 -9.57
C GLU A 263 -17.91 49.14 -10.22
N ALA A 264 -16.94 49.69 -9.49
CA ALA A 264 -16.03 50.73 -9.96
C ALA A 264 -15.26 50.38 -11.25
N ILE A 265 -14.98 49.10 -11.47
CA ILE A 265 -14.25 48.62 -12.66
C ILE A 265 -15.10 47.67 -13.54
N GLY A 266 -16.42 47.62 -13.27
CA GLY A 266 -17.34 46.71 -13.93
C GLY A 266 -16.88 45.25 -13.87
N TYR A 267 -16.46 44.80 -12.69
CA TYR A 267 -15.81 43.50 -12.47
C TYR A 267 -16.59 42.34 -13.12
N ARG A 268 -15.87 41.37 -13.73
CA ARG A 268 -16.44 40.20 -14.40
C ARG A 268 -16.12 38.92 -13.63
N SER A 269 -17.10 38.02 -13.53
CA SER A 269 -16.98 36.69 -12.91
C SER A 269 -16.83 36.74 -11.37
N ALA A 270 -16.25 35.69 -10.76
CA ALA A 270 -16.01 35.62 -9.32
C ALA A 270 -14.74 36.38 -8.91
N GLY A 271 -14.80 37.06 -7.77
CA GLY A 271 -13.66 37.70 -7.11
C GLY A 271 -13.90 37.80 -5.61
N THR A 272 -12.84 38.06 -4.85
CA THR A 272 -12.95 38.25 -3.40
C THR A 272 -12.24 39.52 -2.98
N VAL A 273 -12.89 40.33 -2.16
CA VAL A 273 -12.29 41.50 -1.52
C VAL A 273 -11.92 41.12 -0.09
N GLU A 274 -10.63 41.13 0.24
CA GLU A 274 -10.11 40.75 1.55
C GLU A 274 -9.92 41.97 2.45
N PHE A 275 -10.22 41.79 3.75
CA PHE A 275 -10.12 42.82 4.78
C PHE A 275 -9.41 42.31 6.03
N VAL A 276 -8.64 43.20 6.66
CA VAL A 276 -8.19 43.04 8.05
C VAL A 276 -9.25 43.64 8.96
N TYR A 277 -9.84 42.83 9.85
CA TYR A 277 -10.75 43.28 10.88
C TYR A 277 -10.02 43.35 12.23
N ASP A 278 -10.00 44.52 12.85
CA ASP A 278 -9.49 44.71 14.20
C ASP A 278 -10.58 44.39 15.23
N ASP A 279 -10.45 43.21 15.82
CA ASP A 279 -11.36 42.67 16.84
C ASP A 279 -11.47 43.60 18.08
N THR A 280 -10.49 44.46 18.31
CA THR A 280 -10.47 45.38 19.47
C THR A 280 -11.25 46.66 19.19
N SER A 281 -11.08 47.25 18.00
CA SER A 281 -11.74 48.51 17.63
C SER A 281 -13.06 48.34 16.88
N GLY A 282 -13.36 47.12 16.41
CA GLY A 282 -14.55 46.84 15.59
C GLY A 282 -14.47 47.44 14.18
N ARG A 283 -13.27 47.75 13.69
CA ARG A 283 -13.04 48.39 12.38
C ARG A 283 -12.41 47.41 11.40
N PHE A 284 -12.77 47.53 10.13
CA PHE A 284 -12.16 46.75 9.05
C PHE A 284 -11.40 47.66 8.09
N TYR A 285 -10.43 47.08 7.39
CA TYR A 285 -9.54 47.78 6.47
C TYR A 285 -9.21 46.89 5.27
N PHE A 286 -9.24 47.44 4.06
CA PHE A 286 -8.92 46.75 2.82
C PHE A 286 -7.50 46.18 2.84
N LEU A 287 -7.38 44.93 2.38
CA LEU A 287 -6.13 44.21 2.25
C LEU A 287 -5.76 44.03 0.77
N GLU A 288 -6.57 43.29 0.03
CA GLU A 288 -6.37 43.01 -1.39
C GLU A 288 -7.65 42.54 -2.09
N VAL A 289 -7.60 42.39 -3.41
CA VAL A 289 -8.64 41.69 -4.19
C VAL A 289 -8.00 40.48 -4.86
N ASN A 290 -8.52 39.29 -4.62
CA ASN A 290 -8.18 38.12 -5.42
C ASN A 290 -9.07 38.09 -6.66
N THR A 291 -8.44 38.12 -7.84
CA THR A 291 -9.12 38.27 -9.13
C THR A 291 -9.51 36.92 -9.74
N ARG A 292 -10.04 36.03 -8.89
CA ARG A 292 -10.32 34.62 -9.19
C ARG A 292 -11.29 34.01 -8.18
N LEU A 293 -11.72 32.79 -8.46
CA LEU A 293 -12.32 31.91 -7.45
C LEU A 293 -11.29 31.57 -6.36
N GLN A 294 -11.74 31.37 -5.13
CA GLN A 294 -10.90 30.94 -4.00
C GLN A 294 -11.20 29.49 -3.58
N VAL A 295 -10.30 28.91 -2.80
CA VAL A 295 -10.38 27.51 -2.33
C VAL A 295 -11.65 27.31 -1.49
N GLU A 296 -11.92 28.26 -0.61
CA GLU A 296 -12.99 28.37 0.38
C GLU A 296 -14.36 28.77 -0.19
N HIS A 297 -14.51 28.92 -1.50
CA HIS A 297 -15.81 29.29 -2.11
C HIS A 297 -16.97 28.36 -1.71
N GLY A 298 -16.67 27.09 -1.41
CA GLY A 298 -17.67 26.08 -1.09
C GLY A 298 -18.49 26.37 0.17
N VAL A 299 -17.96 27.10 1.18
CA VAL A 299 -18.78 27.50 2.34
C VAL A 299 -19.83 28.53 1.95
N THR A 300 -19.50 29.44 1.02
CA THR A 300 -20.46 30.41 0.48
C THR A 300 -21.54 29.70 -0.34
N GLU A 301 -21.16 28.72 -1.16
CA GLU A 301 -22.14 27.92 -1.92
C GLU A 301 -23.13 27.19 -1.00
N GLN A 302 -22.69 26.69 0.16
CA GLN A 302 -23.57 26.00 1.11
C GLN A 302 -24.65 26.91 1.69
N VAL A 303 -24.28 28.11 2.16
CA VAL A 303 -25.24 29.02 2.80
C VAL A 303 -26.10 29.81 1.82
N THR A 304 -25.69 29.89 0.54
CA THR A 304 -26.43 30.63 -0.51
C THR A 304 -27.21 29.73 -1.46
N GLY A 305 -26.80 28.47 -1.65
CA GLY A 305 -27.31 27.58 -2.69
C GLY A 305 -26.86 27.93 -4.11
N ILE A 306 -25.90 28.86 -4.26
CA ILE A 306 -25.38 29.29 -5.56
C ILE A 306 -24.20 28.41 -5.97
N ASP A 307 -24.21 27.85 -7.19
CA ASP A 307 -23.04 27.23 -7.80
C ASP A 307 -22.21 28.33 -8.49
N LEU A 308 -21.08 28.70 -7.87
CA LEU A 308 -20.24 29.79 -8.36
C LEU A 308 -19.55 29.43 -9.67
N VAL A 309 -19.15 28.17 -9.85
CA VAL A 309 -18.53 27.72 -11.11
C VAL A 309 -19.54 27.79 -12.25
N GLU A 310 -20.79 27.41 -12.00
CA GLU A 310 -21.88 27.55 -12.98
C GLU A 310 -22.06 29.02 -13.38
N TRP A 311 -22.16 29.92 -12.42
CA TRP A 311 -22.27 31.36 -12.69
C TRP A 311 -21.07 31.89 -13.47
N MET A 312 -19.84 31.49 -13.13
CA MET A 312 -18.63 31.88 -13.85
C MET A 312 -18.71 31.47 -15.34
N ILE A 313 -19.15 30.24 -15.61
CA ILE A 313 -19.33 29.70 -16.98
C ILE A 313 -20.40 30.51 -17.74
N LEU A 314 -21.55 30.76 -17.11
CA LEU A 314 -22.66 31.50 -17.71
C LEU A 314 -22.27 32.93 -18.13
N VAL A 315 -21.56 33.65 -17.26
CA VAL A 315 -21.04 34.99 -17.59
C VAL A 315 -20.05 34.93 -18.75
N ALA A 316 -19.13 33.96 -18.74
CA ALA A 316 -18.17 33.80 -19.83
C ALA A 316 -18.85 33.43 -21.16
N ALA A 317 -19.98 32.72 -21.12
CA ALA A 317 -20.82 32.40 -22.27
C ALA A 317 -21.74 33.57 -22.70
N ASN A 318 -21.60 34.75 -22.10
CA ASN A 318 -22.40 35.96 -22.33
C ASN A 318 -23.89 35.82 -21.95
N GLU A 319 -24.20 34.90 -21.02
CA GLU A 319 -25.52 34.62 -20.46
C GLU A 319 -25.54 34.87 -18.94
N PRO A 320 -25.21 36.09 -18.45
CA PRO A 320 -25.05 36.33 -17.01
C PRO A 320 -26.36 36.10 -16.24
N PRO A 321 -26.30 35.57 -15.01
CA PRO A 321 -27.48 35.49 -14.14
C PRO A 321 -28.00 36.90 -13.81
N ASP A 322 -29.29 37.02 -13.46
CA ASP A 322 -29.85 38.29 -12.98
C ASP A 322 -29.32 38.59 -11.58
N LEU A 323 -28.35 39.51 -11.52
CA LEU A 323 -27.75 39.96 -10.26
C LEU A 323 -28.63 40.98 -9.52
N SER A 324 -29.60 41.62 -10.19
CA SER A 324 -30.35 42.74 -9.62
C SER A 324 -31.32 42.34 -8.51
N SER A 325 -31.74 41.09 -8.51
CA SER A 325 -32.67 40.51 -7.54
C SER A 325 -31.98 39.86 -6.33
N HIS A 326 -30.64 39.80 -6.31
CA HIS A 326 -29.91 39.15 -5.24
C HIS A 326 -29.91 39.99 -3.95
N VAL A 327 -30.36 39.37 -2.86
CA VAL A 327 -30.25 39.90 -1.50
C VAL A 327 -29.47 38.90 -0.67
N HIS A 328 -28.46 39.37 0.06
CA HIS A 328 -27.67 38.51 0.93
C HIS A 328 -28.51 38.02 2.12
N THR A 329 -28.92 36.75 2.07
CA THR A 329 -29.65 36.06 3.15
C THR A 329 -29.06 34.66 3.35
N PRO A 330 -27.98 34.52 4.15
CA PRO A 330 -27.34 33.22 4.36
C PRO A 330 -28.28 32.29 5.13
N ARG A 331 -28.34 31.02 4.70
CA ARG A 331 -29.11 29.97 5.37
C ARG A 331 -28.18 29.15 6.26
N GLY A 332 -28.34 29.29 7.57
CA GLY A 332 -27.51 28.58 8.54
C GLY A 332 -26.06 29.07 8.55
N HIS A 333 -25.15 28.14 8.82
CA HIS A 333 -23.71 28.36 8.92
C HIS A 333 -22.97 27.22 8.24
N SER A 334 -21.84 27.52 7.60
CA SER A 334 -20.96 26.52 6.98
C SER A 334 -19.51 26.75 7.33
N VAL A 335 -18.79 25.65 7.55
CA VAL A 335 -17.37 25.62 7.88
C VAL A 335 -16.66 24.64 6.96
N GLN A 336 -15.46 25.01 6.51
CA GLN A 336 -14.57 24.19 5.71
C GLN A 336 -13.25 23.98 6.43
N VAL A 337 -12.70 22.79 6.28
CA VAL A 337 -11.29 22.49 6.61
C VAL A 337 -10.55 22.00 5.38
N ARG A 338 -9.24 22.29 5.32
CA ARG A 338 -8.33 21.79 4.29
C ARG A 338 -7.54 20.60 4.79
N LEU A 339 -7.86 19.42 4.27
CA LEU A 339 -7.12 18.20 4.53
C LEU A 339 -5.88 18.16 3.63
N TYR A 340 -4.69 18.16 4.23
CA TYR A 340 -3.39 18.17 3.57
C TYR A 340 -2.60 16.90 3.89
N ALA A 341 -1.80 16.45 2.91
CA ALA A 341 -0.72 15.51 3.10
C ALA A 341 0.49 16.23 3.72
N GLU A 342 0.39 16.56 4.99
CA GLU A 342 1.42 17.22 5.78
C GLU A 342 1.54 16.53 7.13
N ASP A 343 2.75 16.50 7.68
CA ASP A 343 3.03 16.04 9.04
C ASP A 343 3.08 17.24 10.00
N PRO A 344 2.05 17.48 10.83
CA PRO A 344 2.00 18.65 11.71
C PRO A 344 3.11 18.68 12.77
N VAL A 345 3.70 17.53 13.10
CA VAL A 345 4.74 17.38 14.13
C VAL A 345 6.08 17.89 13.59
N HIS A 346 6.38 17.55 12.33
CA HIS A 346 7.61 17.94 11.65
C HIS A 346 7.44 19.26 10.89
N ASN A 347 6.86 20.25 11.55
CA ASN A 347 6.63 21.58 10.99
C ASN A 347 5.88 21.54 9.63
N PHE A 348 4.90 20.64 9.51
CA PHE A 348 4.05 20.45 8.33
C PHE A 348 4.88 20.11 7.09
N ARG A 349 5.90 19.27 7.28
CA ARG A 349 6.66 18.68 6.17
C ARG A 349 5.66 17.96 5.24
N PRO A 350 5.69 18.22 3.93
CA PRO A 350 4.84 17.51 2.98
C PRO A 350 5.06 16.00 3.05
N SER A 351 3.96 15.25 2.98
CA SER A 351 3.95 13.80 2.93
C SER A 351 3.55 13.36 1.51
N SER A 352 4.20 12.33 0.99
CA SER A 352 3.97 11.82 -0.37
C SER A 352 4.03 10.31 -0.37
N GLY A 353 3.38 9.69 -1.35
CA GLY A 353 3.28 8.23 -1.47
C GLY A 353 1.85 7.73 -1.64
N LEU A 354 1.71 6.41 -1.50
CA LEU A 354 0.48 5.68 -1.75
C LEU A 354 -0.55 5.86 -0.63
N LEU A 355 -1.76 6.26 -0.98
CA LEU A 355 -2.92 6.19 -0.09
C LEU A 355 -3.48 4.76 -0.09
N SER A 356 -3.13 3.99 0.93
CA SER A 356 -3.50 2.58 1.04
C SER A 356 -4.96 2.36 1.44
N HIS A 357 -5.61 3.41 1.97
CA HIS A 357 -7.04 3.44 2.26
C HIS A 357 -7.53 4.88 2.28
N VAL A 358 -8.65 5.14 1.61
CA VAL A 358 -9.38 6.41 1.63
C VAL A 358 -10.86 6.13 1.82
N GLU A 359 -11.41 6.61 2.93
CA GLU A 359 -12.85 6.71 3.18
C GLU A 359 -13.18 8.16 3.50
N LEU A 360 -14.12 8.75 2.73
CA LEU A 360 -14.55 10.14 2.89
C LEU A 360 -16.01 10.16 3.37
N PRO A 361 -16.40 11.14 4.21
CA PRO A 361 -17.73 11.21 4.77
C PRO A 361 -18.79 11.42 3.69
N ARG A 362 -19.96 10.79 3.86
CA ARG A 362 -21.11 10.91 2.94
C ARG A 362 -22.08 12.04 3.30
N ASP A 363 -22.14 12.39 4.58
CA ASP A 363 -23.09 13.37 5.13
C ASP A 363 -22.55 14.81 5.11
N ALA A 364 -21.38 15.02 4.50
CA ALA A 364 -20.76 16.33 4.32
C ALA A 364 -20.35 16.51 2.85
N ARG A 365 -20.23 17.75 2.39
CA ARG A 365 -19.68 18.02 1.07
C ARG A 365 -18.17 17.85 1.11
N VAL A 366 -17.65 17.00 0.22
CA VAL A 366 -16.21 16.78 0.09
C VAL A 366 -15.75 17.07 -1.34
N ASP A 367 -14.93 18.11 -1.49
CA ASP A 367 -14.26 18.41 -2.75
C ASP A 367 -12.86 17.77 -2.72
N SER A 368 -12.69 16.62 -3.37
CA SER A 368 -11.48 15.79 -3.32
C SER A 368 -11.03 15.36 -4.72
N TRP A 369 -9.78 14.89 -4.81
CA TRP A 369 -9.22 14.18 -5.97
C TRP A 369 -8.58 12.83 -5.59
N ILE A 370 -8.71 12.43 -4.33
CA ILE A 370 -8.10 11.22 -3.78
C ILE A 370 -9.09 10.06 -3.64
N GLU A 371 -8.57 8.86 -3.76
CA GLU A 371 -9.26 7.59 -3.53
C GLU A 371 -8.23 6.53 -3.11
N THR A 372 -8.69 5.36 -2.68
CA THR A 372 -7.79 4.25 -2.35
C THR A 372 -6.97 3.87 -3.58
N GLY A 373 -5.65 3.83 -3.41
CA GLY A 373 -4.70 3.59 -4.51
C GLY A 373 -4.19 4.85 -5.21
N THR A 374 -4.61 6.06 -4.80
CA THR A 374 -3.99 7.31 -5.28
C THR A 374 -2.54 7.41 -4.78
N GLU A 375 -1.61 7.72 -5.66
CA GLU A 375 -0.23 8.10 -5.31
C GLU A 375 -0.13 9.63 -5.26
N VAL A 376 0.18 10.17 -4.08
CA VAL A 376 0.30 11.61 -3.85
C VAL A 376 1.73 12.05 -4.20
N PRO A 377 1.93 12.88 -5.25
CA PRO A 377 3.26 13.30 -5.67
C PRO A 377 3.81 14.43 -4.78
N ALA A 378 5.14 14.55 -4.72
CA ALA A 378 5.82 15.63 -4.00
C ALA A 378 6.00 16.93 -4.82
N HIS A 379 5.44 17.00 -6.03
CA HIS A 379 5.74 18.08 -7.00
C HIS A 379 4.87 19.33 -6.88
N TYR A 380 3.71 19.23 -6.22
CA TYR A 380 2.68 20.27 -6.22
C TYR A 380 2.20 20.58 -4.79
N ASP A 381 1.07 21.28 -4.71
CA ASP A 381 0.33 21.49 -3.48
C ASP A 381 -0.12 20.16 -2.83
N PRO A 382 0.05 20.00 -1.50
CA PRO A 382 -0.30 18.77 -0.78
C PRO A 382 -1.79 18.65 -0.40
N MET A 383 -2.71 19.51 -0.89
CA MET A 383 -4.12 19.43 -0.49
C MET A 383 -4.76 18.18 -1.05
N LEU A 384 -5.31 17.34 -0.18
CA LEU A 384 -6.00 16.10 -0.53
C LEU A 384 -7.48 16.34 -0.78
N ALA A 385 -8.13 17.08 0.13
CA ALA A 385 -9.56 17.34 0.08
C ALA A 385 -9.93 18.61 0.84
N LYS A 386 -11.09 19.16 0.51
CA LYS A 386 -11.81 20.13 1.34
C LYS A 386 -13.02 19.43 1.92
N ILE A 387 -13.15 19.42 3.24
CA ILE A 387 -14.32 18.86 3.94
C ILE A 387 -15.15 20.04 4.41
N ILE A 388 -16.40 20.10 3.96
CA ILE A 388 -17.29 21.24 4.12
C ILE A 388 -18.57 20.74 4.78
N ALA A 389 -18.85 21.25 5.97
CA ALA A 389 -20.06 20.95 6.73
C ALA A 389 -20.92 22.21 6.88
N ASP A 390 -22.22 22.02 7.02
CA ASP A 390 -23.20 23.06 7.29
C ASP A 390 -24.15 22.65 8.43
N GLY A 391 -24.86 23.62 8.99
CA GLY A 391 -25.84 23.44 10.05
C GLY A 391 -26.71 24.69 10.21
N GLN A 392 -27.82 24.60 10.95
CA GLN A 392 -28.69 25.76 11.20
C GLN A 392 -28.00 26.80 12.09
N THR A 393 -27.10 26.36 12.96
CA THR A 393 -26.23 27.22 13.77
C THR A 393 -24.76 26.87 13.56
N ARG A 394 -23.87 27.75 14.05
CA ARG A 394 -22.44 27.51 14.02
C ARG A 394 -22.05 26.27 14.81
N GLU A 395 -22.66 26.07 15.98
CA GLU A 395 -22.41 24.91 16.84
C GLU A 395 -22.80 23.60 16.13
N GLU A 396 -23.93 23.60 15.42
CA GLU A 396 -24.37 22.45 14.63
C GLU A 396 -23.40 22.18 13.45
N ALA A 397 -22.96 23.23 12.74
CA ALA A 397 -21.99 23.10 11.66
C ALA A 397 -20.64 22.52 12.15
N LEU A 398 -20.16 22.96 13.33
CA LEU A 398 -18.95 22.43 13.96
C LEU A 398 -19.13 20.96 14.41
N ALA A 399 -20.28 20.60 14.97
CA ALA A 399 -20.58 19.21 15.33
C ALA A 399 -20.65 18.31 14.09
N ASN A 400 -21.22 18.82 12.98
CA ASN A 400 -21.27 18.11 11.70
C ASN A 400 -19.86 17.97 11.10
N LEU A 401 -19.00 18.99 11.23
CA LEU A 401 -17.61 18.94 10.81
C LEU A 401 -16.78 17.92 11.61
N ASP A 402 -16.89 17.88 12.94
CA ASP A 402 -16.19 16.87 13.74
C ASP A 402 -16.67 15.45 13.41
N ARG A 403 -17.96 15.26 13.21
CA ARG A 403 -18.51 14.00 12.71
C ARG A 403 -17.94 13.63 11.34
N ALA A 404 -17.87 14.57 10.39
CA ALA A 404 -17.28 14.33 9.08
C ALA A 404 -15.78 13.99 9.17
N LEU A 405 -15.03 14.67 10.04
CA LEU A 405 -13.61 14.42 10.27
C LEU A 405 -13.34 13.10 11.01
N SER A 406 -14.25 12.64 11.88
CA SER A 406 -14.11 11.34 12.54
C SER A 406 -14.45 10.16 11.63
N GLN A 407 -15.31 10.37 10.62
CA GLN A 407 -15.61 9.41 9.56
C GLN A 407 -14.57 9.41 8.42
N THR A 408 -13.70 10.42 8.34
CA THR A 408 -12.64 10.49 7.35
C THR A 408 -11.51 9.53 7.73
N GLN A 409 -11.13 8.64 6.82
CA GLN A 409 -9.96 7.76 6.99
C GLN A 409 -9.02 7.94 5.80
N VAL A 410 -7.81 8.41 6.05
CA VAL A 410 -6.75 8.51 5.04
C VAL A 410 -5.48 7.91 5.62
N HIS A 411 -5.04 6.79 5.04
CA HIS A 411 -3.89 6.01 5.50
C HIS A 411 -2.85 5.81 4.38
N GLY A 412 -1.63 5.49 4.79
CA GLY A 412 -0.48 5.22 3.93
C GLY A 412 0.55 6.36 3.92
N ILE A 413 0.11 7.58 4.20
CA ILE A 413 0.94 8.76 4.44
C ILE A 413 0.40 9.56 5.63
N GLU A 414 1.17 10.52 6.13
CA GLU A 414 0.70 11.39 7.21
C GLU A 414 -0.14 12.56 6.68
N THR A 415 -1.13 12.95 7.46
CA THR A 415 -2.06 14.04 7.14
C THR A 415 -2.27 14.97 8.32
N ASN A 416 -2.76 16.16 8.06
CA ASN A 416 -3.13 17.10 9.11
C ASN A 416 -4.51 16.83 9.75
N GLN A 417 -5.20 15.71 9.44
CA GLN A 417 -6.58 15.45 9.90
C GLN A 417 -6.74 15.56 11.43
N ALA A 418 -5.87 14.90 12.20
CA ALA A 418 -5.92 14.94 13.65
C ALA A 418 -5.63 16.34 14.22
N TYR A 419 -4.78 17.11 13.52
CA TYR A 419 -4.53 18.52 13.85
C TYR A 419 -5.77 19.39 13.60
N LEU A 420 -6.49 19.19 12.49
CA LEU A 420 -7.75 19.88 12.20
C LEU A 420 -8.80 19.60 13.27
N ARG A 421 -8.97 18.33 13.66
CA ARG A 421 -9.90 17.96 14.75
C ARG A 421 -9.52 18.62 16.07
N ALA A 422 -8.22 18.66 16.40
CA ALA A 422 -7.75 19.32 17.62
C ALA A 422 -8.09 20.82 17.63
N ILE A 423 -8.03 21.51 16.49
CA ILE A 423 -8.45 22.92 16.39
C ILE A 423 -9.97 23.04 16.58
N VAL A 424 -10.77 22.17 15.98
CA VAL A 424 -12.24 22.20 16.10
C VAL A 424 -12.68 22.07 17.56
N HIS A 425 -11.96 21.30 18.38
CA HIS A 425 -12.24 21.13 19.81
C HIS A 425 -11.62 22.21 20.71
N ASP A 426 -10.75 23.07 20.20
CA ASP A 426 -10.11 24.11 20.99
C ASP A 426 -11.10 25.25 21.30
N SER A 427 -11.13 25.69 22.56
CA SER A 427 -12.14 26.67 23.01
C SER A 427 -12.04 28.02 22.30
N VAL A 428 -10.85 28.42 21.84
CA VAL A 428 -10.70 29.68 21.10
C VAL A 428 -11.47 29.63 19.79
N PHE A 429 -11.38 28.53 19.05
CA PHE A 429 -12.11 28.37 17.79
C PHE A 429 -13.59 28.02 18.02
N ALA A 430 -13.88 27.11 18.96
CA ALA A 430 -15.26 26.74 19.28
C ALA A 430 -16.11 27.94 19.72
N GLU A 431 -15.51 28.93 20.38
CA GLU A 431 -16.19 30.17 20.80
C GLU A 431 -16.13 31.30 19.76
N GLY A 432 -15.49 31.11 18.60
CA GLY A 432 -15.39 32.12 17.54
C GLY A 432 -14.40 33.26 17.83
N ARG A 433 -13.42 33.04 18.72
CA ARG A 433 -12.44 34.04 19.19
C ARG A 433 -11.10 34.00 18.45
N GLN A 434 -11.04 33.30 17.32
CA GLN A 434 -9.82 33.18 16.52
C GLN A 434 -9.37 34.54 15.94
N PHE A 435 -8.06 34.66 15.73
CA PHE A 435 -7.42 35.74 14.99
C PHE A 435 -6.25 35.15 14.20
N THR A 436 -5.69 35.89 13.23
CA THR A 436 -4.67 35.40 12.27
C THR A 436 -3.42 34.76 12.88
N ARG A 437 -3.10 35.05 14.16
CA ARG A 437 -1.96 34.47 14.88
C ARG A 437 -2.33 33.37 15.87
N TYR A 438 -3.60 33.02 15.98
CA TYR A 438 -4.12 31.99 16.90
C TYR A 438 -3.29 30.69 16.85
N LEU A 439 -3.06 30.13 15.65
CA LEU A 439 -2.33 28.88 15.48
C LEU A 439 -0.84 28.98 15.82
N SER A 440 -0.27 30.18 15.99
CA SER A 440 1.14 30.34 16.40
C SER A 440 1.39 29.86 17.83
N ASN A 441 0.35 29.87 18.68
CA ASN A 441 0.43 29.46 20.08
C ASN A 441 -0.38 28.18 20.38
N PHE A 442 -1.02 27.60 19.35
CA PHE A 442 -1.82 26.39 19.49
C PHE A 442 -0.90 25.19 19.78
N LYS A 443 -1.21 24.45 20.85
CA LYS A 443 -0.43 23.27 21.27
C LYS A 443 -1.11 22.00 20.75
N TYR A 444 -0.45 21.35 19.80
CA TYR A 444 -0.89 20.07 19.27
C TYR A 444 -0.03 18.93 19.83
N GLN A 445 -0.67 17.89 20.35
CA GLN A 445 0.00 16.66 20.78
C GLN A 445 -0.56 15.46 19.99
N PRO A 446 0.22 14.88 19.07
CA PRO A 446 -0.22 13.78 18.22
C PRO A 446 -0.15 12.43 18.94
N ALA A 447 -1.14 11.57 18.70
CA ALA A 447 -1.17 10.18 19.17
C ALA A 447 -0.38 9.26 18.22
N THR A 448 0.93 9.50 18.07
CA THR A 448 1.75 8.84 17.04
C THR A 448 3.10 8.31 17.55
N VAL A 449 3.62 7.30 16.83
CA VAL A 449 4.96 6.75 16.96
C VAL A 449 5.69 6.98 15.64
N GLU A 450 6.81 7.66 15.69
CA GLU A 450 7.68 7.90 14.55
C GLU A 450 8.76 6.83 14.43
N VAL A 451 9.01 6.39 13.21
CA VAL A 451 10.10 5.49 12.86
C VAL A 451 11.34 6.31 12.50
N VAL A 452 12.26 6.46 13.44
CA VAL A 452 13.54 7.13 13.21
C VAL A 452 14.46 6.23 12.39
N GLN A 453 14.51 4.94 12.74
CA GLN A 453 15.19 3.89 11.98
C GLN A 453 14.27 2.66 11.91
N PRO A 454 14.12 2.01 10.76
CA PRO A 454 13.13 0.95 10.58
C PRO A 454 13.55 -0.44 11.08
N GLY A 455 14.83 -0.67 11.38
CA GLY A 455 15.37 -2.02 11.60
C GLY A 455 15.52 -2.80 10.30
N THR A 456 15.87 -4.09 10.39
CA THR A 456 16.09 -4.95 9.20
C THR A 456 14.78 -5.23 8.46
N HIS A 457 13.76 -5.69 9.20
CA HIS A 457 12.44 -5.96 8.65
C HIS A 457 11.37 -5.86 9.74
N SER A 458 10.72 -4.70 9.80
CA SER A 458 9.66 -4.39 10.75
C SER A 458 8.33 -4.26 10.01
N THR A 459 7.33 -5.06 10.38
CA THR A 459 6.01 -5.06 9.73
C THR A 459 4.89 -4.99 10.74
N VAL A 460 3.77 -4.36 10.36
CA VAL A 460 2.55 -4.39 11.16
C VAL A 460 1.86 -5.74 10.94
N GLN A 461 1.52 -6.42 12.03
CA GLN A 461 0.81 -7.70 11.99
C GLN A 461 -0.39 -7.68 12.95
N ASP A 462 -1.41 -8.48 12.65
CA ASP A 462 -2.51 -8.82 13.56
C ASP A 462 -2.76 -10.33 13.57
N PHE A 463 -3.55 -10.78 14.54
CA PHE A 463 -3.92 -12.18 14.70
C PHE A 463 -5.45 -12.32 14.62
N PRO A 464 -6.01 -13.35 13.93
CA PRO A 464 -5.33 -14.47 13.27
C PRO A 464 -4.76 -14.15 11.87
N GLY A 465 -4.73 -12.88 11.48
CA GLY A 465 -4.40 -12.47 10.13
C GLY A 465 -5.59 -12.58 9.17
N ARG A 466 -5.31 -12.69 7.88
CA ARG A 466 -6.22 -12.60 6.75
C ARG A 466 -6.80 -13.97 6.36
N ILE A 467 -7.77 -14.44 7.12
CA ILE A 467 -8.48 -15.70 6.88
C ILE A 467 -9.64 -15.54 5.89
N GLY A 468 -10.05 -16.63 5.24
CA GLY A 468 -11.22 -16.68 4.33
C GLY A 468 -10.92 -16.56 2.84
N TYR A 469 -9.64 -16.63 2.45
CA TYR A 469 -9.18 -16.36 1.08
C TYR A 469 -8.05 -17.32 0.62
N TRP A 470 -7.86 -18.44 1.30
CA TRP A 470 -6.82 -19.42 0.94
C TRP A 470 -7.11 -20.08 -0.42
N ASP A 471 -8.39 -20.22 -0.76
CA ASP A 471 -8.89 -20.79 -2.02
C ASP A 471 -8.55 -19.98 -3.27
N ILE A 472 -8.17 -18.70 -3.08
CA ILE A 472 -7.67 -17.81 -4.13
C ILE A 472 -6.19 -17.47 -3.95
N GLY A 473 -5.49 -18.11 -3.02
CA GLY A 473 -4.06 -17.89 -2.78
C GLY A 473 -3.73 -16.55 -2.15
N VAL A 474 -4.61 -16.03 -1.29
CA VAL A 474 -4.27 -14.92 -0.42
C VAL A 474 -3.85 -15.51 0.94
N PRO A 475 -2.60 -15.34 1.37
CA PRO A 475 -2.14 -15.87 2.64
C PRO A 475 -2.72 -15.10 3.83
N PRO A 476 -2.83 -15.75 5.01
CA PRO A 476 -3.24 -15.05 6.22
C PRO A 476 -2.23 -14.01 6.68
N SER A 477 -0.93 -14.21 6.38
CA SER A 477 0.11 -13.42 7.00
C SER A 477 -0.02 -13.46 8.53
N GLY A 478 -0.07 -12.31 9.20
CA GLY A 478 -0.07 -12.27 10.66
C GLY A 478 1.32 -12.58 11.23
N PRO A 479 1.44 -12.68 12.56
CA PRO A 479 2.70 -12.98 13.21
C PRO A 479 3.18 -14.39 12.86
N MET A 480 4.48 -14.52 12.57
CA MET A 480 5.14 -15.80 12.34
C MET A 480 5.26 -16.66 13.62
N ASP A 481 5.42 -15.99 14.77
CA ASP A 481 5.28 -16.52 16.12
C ASP A 481 4.10 -15.80 16.77
N ASP A 482 2.92 -16.44 16.66
CA ASP A 482 1.67 -15.91 17.15
C ASP A 482 1.54 -15.97 18.67
N LEU A 483 2.25 -16.90 19.33
CA LEU A 483 2.29 -17.00 20.78
C LEU A 483 2.90 -15.73 21.39
N ALA A 484 4.13 -15.38 21.01
CA ALA A 484 4.79 -14.19 21.54
C ALA A 484 3.99 -12.92 21.21
N PHE A 485 3.44 -12.82 19.99
CA PHE A 485 2.62 -11.68 19.57
C PHE A 485 1.36 -11.52 20.44
N ARG A 486 0.57 -12.59 20.63
CA ARG A 486 -0.66 -12.55 21.43
C ARG A 486 -0.36 -12.24 22.89
N VAL A 487 0.76 -12.73 23.41
CA VAL A 487 1.23 -12.42 24.78
C VAL A 487 1.60 -10.95 24.93
N ALA A 488 2.29 -10.36 23.94
CA ALA A 488 2.57 -8.91 23.95
C ALA A 488 1.28 -8.09 24.01
N ASN A 489 0.30 -8.41 23.16
CA ASN A 489 -1.01 -7.76 23.16
C ASN A 489 -1.72 -7.92 24.51
N ARG A 490 -1.75 -9.13 25.06
CA ARG A 490 -2.40 -9.40 26.36
C ARG A 490 -1.75 -8.61 27.50
N LEU A 491 -0.42 -8.47 27.53
CA LEU A 491 0.32 -7.72 28.55
C LEU A 491 -0.04 -6.24 28.60
N VAL A 492 -0.34 -5.62 27.45
CA VAL A 492 -0.77 -4.22 27.37
C VAL A 492 -2.29 -4.03 27.50
N GLY A 493 -3.04 -5.14 27.62
CA GLY A 493 -4.49 -5.14 27.76
C GLY A 493 -5.24 -4.97 26.44
N ASN A 494 -4.62 -5.38 25.32
CA ASN A 494 -5.25 -5.29 24.01
C ASN A 494 -6.24 -6.44 23.76
N GLU A 495 -7.23 -6.12 22.93
CA GLU A 495 -8.02 -7.12 22.21
C GLU A 495 -7.13 -8.00 21.32
N GLU A 496 -7.59 -9.21 21.04
CA GLU A 496 -6.82 -10.22 20.30
C GLU A 496 -6.42 -9.79 18.88
N HIS A 497 -7.27 -8.99 18.22
CA HIS A 497 -7.08 -8.50 16.86
C HIS A 497 -6.30 -7.16 16.79
N ALA A 498 -5.77 -6.68 17.92
CA ALA A 498 -5.01 -5.44 17.94
C ALA A 498 -3.70 -5.61 17.15
N ALA A 499 -3.42 -4.62 16.30
CA ALA A 499 -2.22 -4.62 15.49
C ALA A 499 -0.98 -4.27 16.34
N GLY A 500 0.08 -5.06 16.16
CA GLY A 500 1.40 -4.84 16.76
C GLY A 500 2.49 -4.90 15.69
N LEU A 501 3.77 -4.78 16.10
CA LEU A 501 4.90 -4.92 15.19
C LEU A 501 5.57 -6.29 15.35
N GLU A 502 5.83 -6.95 14.22
CA GLU A 502 6.80 -8.03 14.11
C GLU A 502 8.15 -7.46 13.66
N LEU A 503 9.20 -7.73 14.42
CA LEU A 503 10.55 -7.21 14.23
C LEU A 503 11.51 -8.38 14.01
N THR A 504 12.19 -8.41 12.87
CA THR A 504 13.05 -9.56 12.48
C THR A 504 14.53 -9.16 12.47
N VAL A 505 15.40 -9.98 13.07
CA VAL A 505 16.87 -9.80 13.18
C VAL A 505 17.31 -8.58 14.01
N SER A 506 16.96 -7.36 13.58
CA SER A 506 17.23 -6.13 14.30
C SER A 506 16.01 -5.21 14.25
N GLY A 507 15.72 -4.59 15.39
CA GLY A 507 14.53 -3.77 15.54
C GLY A 507 14.72 -2.30 15.13
N PRO A 508 13.64 -1.51 15.22
CA PRO A 508 13.63 -0.10 14.89
C PRO A 508 14.11 0.79 16.05
N THR A 509 14.43 2.04 15.71
CA THR A 509 14.41 3.15 16.66
C THR A 509 13.09 3.92 16.49
N LEU A 510 12.30 3.97 17.56
CA LEU A 510 10.96 4.56 17.59
C LEU A 510 10.90 5.75 18.55
N ARG A 511 10.32 6.87 18.10
CA ARG A 511 10.06 8.05 18.95
C ARG A 511 8.57 8.18 19.21
N PHE A 512 8.17 8.29 20.47
CA PHE A 512 6.77 8.35 20.88
C PHE A 512 6.36 9.80 21.12
N ASN A 513 5.33 10.29 20.42
CA ASN A 513 4.85 11.66 20.57
C ASN A 513 3.71 11.80 21.59
N ALA A 514 3.15 10.67 22.03
CA ALA A 514 2.13 10.58 23.08
C ALA A 514 2.54 9.55 24.15
N PRO A 515 2.07 9.71 25.40
CA PRO A 515 2.24 8.69 26.42
C PRO A 515 1.44 7.42 26.07
N THR A 516 1.99 6.25 26.43
CA THR A 516 1.33 4.95 26.19
C THR A 516 1.94 3.85 27.08
N VAL A 517 1.49 2.61 26.91
CA VAL A 517 2.11 1.41 27.49
C VAL A 517 2.50 0.48 26.35
N ILE A 518 3.73 -0.06 26.40
CA ILE A 518 4.22 -1.05 25.44
C ILE A 518 4.56 -2.37 26.13
N ALA A 519 4.72 -3.44 25.36
CA ALA A 519 5.34 -4.67 25.81
C ALA A 519 6.22 -5.26 24.70
N LEU A 520 7.36 -5.83 25.10
CA LEU A 520 8.27 -6.57 24.23
C LEU A 520 8.25 -8.06 24.59
N THR A 521 8.07 -8.92 23.61
CA THR A 521 8.11 -10.40 23.74
C THR A 521 8.85 -11.01 22.55
N GLY A 522 9.01 -12.33 22.50
CA GLY A 522 9.78 -12.98 21.44
C GLY A 522 11.28 -13.01 21.75
N ALA A 523 12.11 -13.15 20.72
CA ALA A 523 13.57 -13.08 20.81
C ALA A 523 14.01 -11.77 21.50
N ARG A 524 15.08 -11.82 22.28
CA ARG A 524 15.56 -10.64 23.01
C ARG A 524 16.43 -9.78 22.09
N MET A 525 15.96 -8.60 21.72
CA MET A 525 16.79 -7.55 21.14
C MET A 525 17.40 -6.70 22.25
N LYS A 526 18.58 -6.14 22.00
CA LYS A 526 19.13 -5.09 22.88
C LYS A 526 18.25 -3.85 22.80
N ALA A 527 17.34 -3.72 23.77
CA ALA A 527 16.34 -2.67 23.83
C ALA A 527 16.69 -1.63 24.92
N ASP A 528 16.74 -0.36 24.54
CA ASP A 528 16.84 0.76 25.48
C ASP A 528 15.72 1.79 25.28
N LEU A 529 15.20 2.31 26.38
CA LEU A 529 14.24 3.40 26.43
C LEU A 529 14.93 4.60 27.05
N ASN A 530 15.17 5.63 26.25
CA ASN A 530 15.95 6.81 26.66
C ASN A 530 17.32 6.43 27.26
N GLY A 531 17.97 5.39 26.71
CA GLY A 531 19.26 4.88 27.18
C GLY A 531 19.19 3.89 28.35
N ALA A 532 18.03 3.68 28.98
CA ALA A 532 17.85 2.68 30.03
C ALA A 532 17.38 1.32 29.46
N PRO A 533 17.93 0.17 29.89
CA PRO A 533 17.48 -1.14 29.41
C PRO A 533 15.99 -1.39 29.63
N VAL A 534 15.33 -2.04 28.67
CA VAL A 534 13.90 -2.38 28.72
C VAL A 534 13.70 -3.84 29.11
N GLU A 535 12.84 -4.09 30.10
CA GLU A 535 12.46 -5.46 30.47
C GLU A 535 11.45 -6.05 29.46
N TYR A 536 11.67 -7.31 29.08
CA TYR A 536 10.74 -8.08 28.24
C TYR A 536 9.65 -8.74 29.09
N TYR A 537 8.55 -9.12 28.46
CA TYR A 537 7.38 -9.77 29.06
C TYR A 537 6.74 -8.96 30.19
N ARG A 538 6.83 -7.63 30.15
CA ARG A 538 6.23 -6.71 31.13
C ARG A 538 5.63 -5.49 30.44
N PRO A 539 4.55 -4.90 30.99
CA PRO A 539 4.06 -3.62 30.53
C PRO A 539 5.04 -2.50 30.93
N VAL A 540 5.47 -1.71 29.96
CA VAL A 540 6.42 -0.60 30.14
C VAL A 540 5.71 0.71 29.81
N ALA A 541 5.65 1.61 30.80
CA ALA A 541 5.08 2.93 30.61
C ALA A 541 6.01 3.81 29.77
N ILE A 542 5.43 4.51 28.80
CA ILE A 542 6.11 5.44 27.90
C ILE A 542 5.55 6.82 28.15
N VAL A 543 6.44 7.81 28.32
CA VAL A 543 6.08 9.22 28.34
C VAL A 543 6.32 9.84 26.97
N ALA A 544 5.55 10.86 26.60
CA ALA A 544 5.76 11.59 25.35
C ALA A 544 7.19 12.15 25.24
N GLY A 545 7.76 12.08 24.04
CA GLY A 545 9.15 12.41 23.74
C GLY A 545 10.13 11.25 23.93
N SER A 546 9.69 10.11 24.48
CA SER A 546 10.60 8.98 24.70
C SER A 546 11.04 8.32 23.40
N THR A 547 12.27 7.81 23.39
CA THR A 547 12.85 7.06 22.27
C THR A 547 13.16 5.63 22.72
N LEU A 548 12.55 4.65 22.04
CA LEU A 548 12.84 3.22 22.18
C LEU A 548 13.79 2.81 21.06
N LYS A 549 14.97 2.33 21.39
CA LYS A 549 15.94 1.77 20.43
C LYS A 549 15.99 0.26 20.60
N LEU A 550 15.60 -0.48 19.58
CA LEU A 550 15.84 -1.92 19.49
C LEU A 550 16.97 -2.17 18.51
N ARG A 551 17.99 -2.93 18.91
CA ARG A 551 19.10 -3.33 18.02
C ARG A 551 19.02 -4.82 17.69
N GLN A 552 20.15 -5.43 17.38
CA GLN A 552 20.25 -6.85 17.05
C GLN A 552 19.76 -7.73 18.22
N ILE A 553 19.27 -8.92 17.85
CA ILE A 553 18.94 -9.99 18.79
C ILE A 553 20.19 -10.45 19.54
N THR A 554 20.06 -10.61 20.85
CA THR A 554 21.03 -11.21 21.77
C THR A 554 20.51 -12.58 22.20
N GLY A 555 21.22 -13.65 21.85
CA GLY A 555 20.84 -15.03 22.19
C GLY A 555 20.22 -15.80 21.03
N GLY A 556 19.30 -16.72 21.33
CA GLY A 556 18.54 -17.48 20.33
C GLY A 556 17.24 -16.80 19.90
N GLY A 557 16.59 -17.37 18.90
CA GLY A 557 15.38 -16.81 18.29
C GLY A 557 15.68 -15.86 17.13
N GLN A 558 14.62 -15.41 16.45
CA GLN A 558 14.71 -14.63 15.20
C GLN A 558 13.78 -13.41 15.15
N ARG A 559 12.72 -13.39 15.99
CA ARG A 559 11.69 -12.35 15.94
C ARG A 559 11.29 -11.82 17.31
N THR A 560 11.23 -10.50 17.44
CA THR A 560 10.67 -9.78 18.59
C THR A 560 9.32 -9.19 18.21
N TYR A 561 8.40 -9.13 19.17
CA TYR A 561 7.12 -8.47 18.98
C TYR A 561 6.99 -7.26 19.91
N LEU A 562 6.49 -6.15 19.35
CA LEU A 562 6.14 -4.95 20.09
C LEU A 562 4.63 -4.75 20.02
N ALA A 563 3.97 -4.85 21.16
CA ALA A 563 2.59 -4.38 21.32
C ALA A 563 2.59 -2.99 21.94
N ILE A 564 1.61 -2.18 21.51
CA ILE A 564 1.28 -0.89 22.10
C ILE A 564 -0.17 -0.96 22.58
N ARG A 565 -0.48 -0.40 23.74
CA ARG A 565 -1.86 -0.37 24.26
C ARG A 565 -2.79 0.31 23.25
N GLY A 566 -3.93 -0.32 22.98
CA GLY A 566 -4.88 0.02 21.93
C GLY A 566 -4.53 -0.53 20.54
N GLY A 567 -3.26 -0.87 20.27
CA GLY A 567 -2.77 -1.27 18.95
C GLY A 567 -2.51 -0.10 18.01
N PHE A 568 -1.93 -0.41 16.84
CA PHE A 568 -1.72 0.58 15.77
C PHE A 568 -2.97 0.77 14.91
N ASP A 569 -3.25 2.02 14.58
CA ASP A 569 -4.35 2.41 13.69
C ASP A 569 -3.92 2.29 12.22
N VAL A 570 -4.13 1.09 11.68
CA VAL A 570 -3.98 0.79 10.26
C VAL A 570 -5.28 0.19 9.72
N PRO A 571 -5.63 0.47 8.45
CA PRO A 571 -6.90 0.04 7.89
C PRO A 571 -6.87 -1.48 7.63
N PRO A 572 -7.98 -2.20 7.85
CA PRO A 572 -8.07 -3.57 7.39
C PRO A 572 -8.12 -3.57 5.86
N TYR A 573 -7.25 -4.37 5.25
CA TYR A 573 -7.48 -4.90 3.91
C TYR A 573 -8.22 -6.23 4.10
N MET A 574 -9.14 -6.68 3.23
CA MET A 574 -9.77 -8.03 3.29
C MET A 574 -9.89 -8.66 4.72
N GLY A 575 -10.50 -7.94 5.67
CA GLY A 575 -10.71 -8.39 7.06
C GLY A 575 -9.53 -8.31 8.05
N SER A 576 -8.31 -7.96 7.65
CA SER A 576 -7.10 -7.99 8.49
C SER A 576 -6.11 -6.85 8.22
N ARG A 577 -5.41 -6.44 9.28
CA ARG A 577 -4.33 -5.44 9.33
C ARG A 577 -2.96 -6.02 9.08
N ALA A 578 -2.82 -7.33 8.92
CA ALA A 578 -1.56 -7.99 8.63
C ALA A 578 -0.94 -7.52 7.30
N THR A 579 0.37 -7.26 7.33
CA THR A 579 1.14 -6.87 6.14
C THR A 579 1.52 -8.10 5.33
N PHE A 580 1.11 -8.16 4.06
CA PHE A 580 1.66 -9.08 3.08
C PHE A 580 2.55 -8.31 2.11
N THR A 581 3.86 -8.33 2.36
CA THR A 581 4.84 -7.47 1.65
C THR A 581 4.94 -7.81 0.17
N LEU A 582 4.87 -9.09 -0.19
CA LEU A 582 4.93 -9.52 -1.59
C LEU A 582 3.68 -9.10 -2.39
N GLY A 583 2.50 -9.16 -1.76
CA GLY A 583 1.26 -8.67 -2.35
C GLY A 583 1.09 -7.14 -2.30
N GLN A 584 1.96 -6.46 -1.53
CA GLN A 584 1.97 -5.01 -1.34
C GLN A 584 0.66 -4.45 -0.77
N PHE A 585 0.04 -5.14 0.20
CA PHE A 585 -1.18 -4.68 0.88
C PHE A 585 -1.22 -5.07 2.37
N GLY A 586 -2.17 -4.46 3.10
CA GLY A 586 -2.27 -4.57 4.55
C GLY A 586 -1.22 -3.74 5.30
N GLY A 587 -1.30 -3.72 6.63
CA GLY A 587 -0.38 -2.98 7.49
C GLY A 587 -0.20 -1.51 7.12
N HIS A 588 1.03 -1.01 7.25
CA HIS A 588 1.40 0.35 6.86
C HIS A 588 1.79 0.41 5.38
N ALA A 589 0.82 0.80 4.54
CA ALA A 589 1.00 0.92 3.08
C ALA A 589 1.48 -0.36 2.36
N GLY A 590 1.16 -1.54 2.89
CA GLY A 590 1.49 -2.82 2.24
C GLY A 590 2.96 -3.22 2.30
N ARG A 591 3.77 -2.59 3.14
CA ARG A 591 5.24 -2.76 3.15
C ARG A 591 5.80 -2.81 4.57
N ALA A 592 7.07 -3.20 4.66
CA ALA A 592 7.86 -2.95 5.86
C ALA A 592 8.02 -1.45 6.13
N LEU A 593 8.21 -1.11 7.41
CA LEU A 593 8.42 0.26 7.87
C LEU A 593 9.68 0.87 7.24
N ARG A 594 9.68 2.19 7.08
CA ARG A 594 10.77 3.00 6.56
C ARG A 594 11.06 4.15 7.51
N ALA A 595 12.29 4.68 7.44
CA ALA A 595 12.63 5.90 8.17
C ALA A 595 11.70 7.05 7.76
N GLY A 596 11.19 7.77 8.75
CA GLY A 596 10.22 8.86 8.56
C GLY A 596 8.76 8.42 8.51
N ASP A 597 8.45 7.12 8.56
CA ASP A 597 7.07 6.66 8.73
C ASP A 597 6.52 7.12 10.08
N THR A 598 5.23 7.45 10.10
CA THR A 598 4.49 7.82 11.31
C THR A 598 3.32 6.85 11.48
N LEU A 599 3.35 6.08 12.58
CA LEU A 599 2.30 5.14 12.94
C LEU A 599 1.34 5.79 13.94
N ARG A 600 0.05 5.79 13.62
CA ARG A 600 -1.01 6.29 14.52
C ARG A 600 -1.37 5.24 15.57
N MET A 601 -1.67 5.69 16.78
CA MET A 601 -2.18 4.84 17.87
C MET A 601 -3.71 4.78 17.79
N ALA A 602 -4.31 3.59 17.92
CA ALA A 602 -5.76 3.43 17.78
C ALA A 602 -6.56 4.02 18.95
N ASN A 603 -5.96 4.12 20.14
CA ASN A 603 -6.56 4.77 21.30
C ASN A 603 -5.47 5.46 22.13
N LEU A 604 -5.79 6.61 22.74
CA LEU A 604 -4.94 7.28 23.72
C LEU A 604 -5.17 6.66 25.11
N PRO A 605 -4.20 5.94 25.71
CA PRO A 605 -4.48 5.18 26.91
C PRO A 605 -4.14 5.91 28.21
N THR A 606 -4.82 5.50 29.28
CA THR A 606 -4.36 5.63 30.66
C THR A 606 -2.99 4.96 30.81
N ILE A 607 -2.09 5.55 31.61
CA ILE A 607 -0.70 5.08 31.80
C ILE A 607 -0.62 3.94 32.84
N ASP A 608 -1.75 3.51 33.42
CA ASP A 608 -1.78 2.44 34.41
C ASP A 608 -1.30 1.10 33.82
N ALA A 609 -0.05 0.76 34.10
CA ALA A 609 0.59 -0.49 33.73
C ALA A 609 0.39 -1.51 34.86
N LYS A 610 -0.69 -2.31 34.78
CA LYS A 610 -0.93 -3.40 35.73
C LYS A 610 -1.35 -4.66 34.99
N ALA A 611 -0.37 -5.50 34.68
CA ALA A 611 -0.58 -6.89 34.33
C ALA A 611 0.41 -7.72 35.16
N GLU A 612 -0.10 -8.62 35.99
CA GLU A 612 0.74 -9.62 36.65
C GLU A 612 1.06 -10.71 35.63
N VAL A 613 2.36 -10.99 35.47
CA VAL A 613 2.89 -11.98 34.54
C VAL A 613 3.76 -12.93 35.31
N SER A 614 3.56 -14.23 35.11
CA SER A 614 4.39 -15.22 35.76
C SER A 614 5.78 -15.25 35.13
N THR A 615 6.81 -15.50 35.95
CA THR A 615 8.20 -15.57 35.50
C THR A 615 8.47 -16.69 34.50
N ASP A 616 7.62 -17.71 34.46
CA ASP A 616 7.70 -18.85 33.53
C ASP A 616 7.08 -18.58 32.15
N MET A 617 6.47 -17.40 31.96
CA MET A 617 5.93 -16.98 30.66
C MET A 617 7.04 -16.59 29.66
N ALA A 618 8.18 -16.11 30.18
CA ALA A 618 9.29 -15.68 29.34
C ALA A 618 9.96 -16.89 28.66
N MET A 619 9.88 -16.94 27.33
CA MET A 619 10.46 -18.02 26.54
C MET A 619 11.98 -17.87 26.39
N HIS A 620 12.69 -19.00 26.44
CA HIS A 620 14.12 -19.09 26.16
C HIS A 620 14.30 -19.90 24.88
N TYR A 621 14.91 -19.29 23.86
CA TYR A 621 15.11 -19.92 22.56
C TYR A 621 16.53 -20.50 22.48
N GLY A 622 16.63 -21.80 22.24
CA GLY A 622 17.89 -22.49 21.97
C GLY A 622 18.23 -22.49 20.47
N SER A 623 19.23 -23.28 20.11
CA SER A 623 19.57 -23.63 18.72
C SER A 623 19.01 -24.98 18.29
N ASP A 624 18.54 -25.78 19.23
CA ASP A 624 18.05 -27.15 19.02
C ASP A 624 16.58 -27.20 19.38
N TRP A 625 15.77 -27.61 18.42
CA TRP A 625 14.31 -27.52 18.49
C TRP A 625 13.68 -28.88 18.30
N GLU A 626 12.77 -29.23 19.20
CA GLU A 626 11.80 -30.31 18.97
C GLU A 626 10.46 -29.69 18.57
N ILE A 627 9.93 -30.08 17.41
CA ILE A 627 8.68 -29.52 16.87
C ILE A 627 7.67 -30.65 16.67
N GLY A 628 6.51 -30.52 17.31
CA GLY A 628 5.39 -31.43 17.18
C GLY A 628 4.71 -31.35 15.81
N VAL A 629 4.58 -32.49 15.14
CA VAL A 629 3.95 -32.62 13.82
C VAL A 629 3.00 -33.80 13.78
N MET A 630 1.97 -33.69 12.95
CA MET A 630 1.12 -34.81 12.58
C MET A 630 1.60 -35.42 11.27
N TYR A 631 1.60 -36.75 11.21
CA TYR A 631 2.00 -37.51 10.03
C TYR A 631 0.93 -37.41 8.93
N GLY A 632 1.33 -37.08 7.70
CA GLY A 632 0.45 -36.82 6.56
C GLY A 632 0.51 -35.38 6.02
N PRO A 633 -0.09 -35.12 4.84
CA PRO A 633 -0.99 -36.02 4.10
C PRO A 633 -0.29 -37.06 3.21
N HIS A 634 0.90 -36.79 2.69
CA HIS A 634 1.56 -37.60 1.68
C HIS A 634 2.64 -38.49 2.30
N ALA A 635 2.26 -39.73 2.60
CA ALA A 635 3.00 -40.63 3.48
C ALA A 635 3.58 -41.86 2.75
N ALA A 636 4.29 -42.71 3.50
CA ALA A 636 4.64 -44.06 3.07
C ALA A 636 3.41 -45.00 3.11
N PRO A 637 3.34 -46.02 2.24
CA PRO A 637 4.34 -46.39 1.23
C PRO A 637 4.12 -45.74 -0.15
N GLU A 638 3.12 -44.88 -0.32
CA GLU A 638 2.69 -44.36 -1.63
C GLU A 638 3.71 -43.40 -2.24
N PHE A 639 4.25 -42.48 -1.43
CA PHE A 639 5.16 -41.42 -1.90
C PHE A 639 6.58 -41.60 -1.36
N PHE A 640 6.67 -41.97 -0.08
CA PHE A 640 7.92 -42.21 0.62
C PHE A 640 8.05 -43.69 0.96
N THR A 641 9.28 -44.21 1.08
CA THR A 641 9.45 -45.54 1.67
C THR A 641 9.25 -45.48 3.19
N PRO A 642 8.86 -46.58 3.87
CA PRO A 642 8.82 -46.60 5.33
C PRO A 642 10.16 -46.20 5.98
N ALA A 643 11.28 -46.54 5.34
CA ALA A 643 12.62 -46.15 5.78
C ALA A 643 12.88 -44.64 5.63
N ASP A 644 12.37 -44.01 4.57
CA ASP A 644 12.46 -42.55 4.41
C ASP A 644 11.69 -41.82 5.51
N ILE A 645 10.47 -42.29 5.84
CA ILE A 645 9.68 -41.70 6.93
C ILE A 645 10.39 -41.89 8.27
N GLN A 646 10.96 -43.06 8.54
CA GLN A 646 11.74 -43.26 9.76
C GLN A 646 12.94 -42.30 9.82
N ARG A 647 13.71 -42.21 8.73
CA ARG A 647 14.85 -41.28 8.62
C ARG A 647 14.42 -39.82 8.79
N PHE A 648 13.26 -39.44 8.28
CA PHE A 648 12.72 -38.08 8.41
C PHE A 648 12.51 -37.68 9.87
N PHE A 649 11.95 -38.57 10.68
CA PHE A 649 11.71 -38.32 12.11
C PHE A 649 12.96 -38.50 12.98
N ASP A 650 13.92 -39.33 12.57
CA ASP A 650 15.18 -39.55 13.30
C ASP A 650 16.23 -38.47 13.01
N ALA A 651 16.09 -37.74 11.90
CA ALA A 651 17.07 -36.75 11.47
C ALA A 651 17.01 -35.45 12.27
N ASP A 652 18.19 -34.85 12.42
CA ASP A 652 18.33 -33.45 12.78
C ASP A 652 18.45 -32.63 11.50
N TRP A 653 17.43 -31.83 11.24
CA TRP A 653 17.36 -30.94 10.08
C TRP A 653 18.00 -29.61 10.43
N GLU A 654 18.85 -29.07 9.56
CA GLU A 654 19.45 -27.75 9.75
C GLU A 654 18.67 -26.68 8.99
N VAL A 655 18.41 -25.53 9.62
CA VAL A 655 17.72 -24.41 8.98
C VAL A 655 18.66 -23.71 8.00
N HIS A 656 18.26 -23.64 6.73
CA HIS A 656 19.02 -22.97 5.68
C HIS A 656 18.85 -21.44 5.75
N TYR A 657 19.87 -20.68 5.33
CA TYR A 657 19.84 -19.20 5.26
C TYR A 657 18.79 -18.62 4.29
N ASN A 658 18.17 -19.46 3.46
CA ASN A 658 17.21 -19.05 2.43
C ASN A 658 15.78 -19.31 2.95
N SER A 659 15.51 -18.71 4.10
CA SER A 659 14.29 -18.85 4.88
C SER A 659 13.67 -17.48 5.11
N SER A 660 12.35 -17.38 4.99
CA SER A 660 11.60 -16.13 5.18
C SER A 660 10.17 -16.43 5.63
N ARG A 661 9.30 -15.41 5.67
CA ARG A 661 7.87 -15.60 6.00
C ARG A 661 7.12 -16.51 5.03
N THR A 662 7.60 -16.67 3.79
CA THR A 662 7.02 -17.63 2.83
C THR A 662 7.29 -19.08 3.23
N GLY A 663 8.37 -19.32 3.98
CA GLY A 663 8.72 -20.64 4.47
C GLY A 663 10.18 -20.76 4.95
N VAL A 664 10.42 -21.75 5.81
CA VAL A 664 11.73 -22.05 6.41
C VAL A 664 12.32 -23.28 5.75
N ARG A 665 13.40 -23.10 4.99
CA ARG A 665 14.04 -24.17 4.22
C ARG A 665 14.96 -24.99 5.11
N LEU A 666 15.01 -26.30 4.88
CA LEU A 666 15.76 -27.24 5.69
C LEU A 666 16.80 -28.00 4.87
N ILE A 667 17.91 -28.32 5.52
CA ILE A 667 19.00 -29.18 5.03
C ILE A 667 18.95 -30.47 5.83
N GLY A 668 18.99 -31.61 5.15
CA GLY A 668 18.98 -32.91 5.81
C GLY A 668 19.00 -34.06 4.83
N PRO A 669 18.60 -35.27 5.27
CA PRO A 669 18.69 -36.47 4.45
C PRO A 669 17.76 -36.42 3.25
N LYS A 670 18.27 -36.91 2.11
CA LYS A 670 17.48 -37.05 0.89
C LYS A 670 16.57 -38.29 0.94
N PRO A 671 15.32 -38.20 0.46
CA PRO A 671 14.46 -39.37 0.29
C PRO A 671 14.97 -40.30 -0.81
N GLN A 672 14.70 -41.61 -0.68
CA GLN A 672 14.90 -42.59 -1.75
C GLN A 672 13.68 -42.72 -2.66
N TRP A 673 12.53 -42.19 -2.25
CA TRP A 673 11.24 -42.18 -2.95
C TRP A 673 10.65 -43.57 -3.21
N ALA A 674 9.34 -43.73 -3.02
CA ALA A 674 8.65 -45.00 -3.29
C ALA A 674 8.26 -45.17 -4.77
N ARG A 675 8.43 -44.11 -5.58
CA ARG A 675 8.05 -44.05 -6.99
C ARG A 675 9.17 -43.45 -7.82
N SER A 676 9.18 -43.74 -9.12
CA SER A 676 10.23 -43.29 -10.06
C SER A 676 10.06 -41.86 -10.55
N ASP A 677 8.83 -41.33 -10.53
CA ASP A 677 8.45 -40.02 -11.04
C ASP A 677 7.03 -39.65 -10.55
N GLY A 678 6.57 -38.44 -10.90
CA GLY A 678 5.23 -37.93 -10.59
C GLY A 678 4.24 -38.04 -11.75
N GLY A 679 4.54 -38.78 -12.83
CA GLY A 679 3.69 -38.90 -14.01
C GLY A 679 3.39 -37.56 -14.71
N GLU A 680 2.14 -37.33 -15.10
CA GLU A 680 1.68 -36.10 -15.79
C GLU A 680 1.85 -34.82 -14.92
N ALA A 681 2.01 -34.97 -13.60
CA ALA A 681 2.24 -33.85 -12.70
C ALA A 681 3.69 -33.35 -12.68
N GLY A 682 4.65 -34.16 -13.16
CA GLY A 682 6.05 -33.78 -13.26
C GLY A 682 7.02 -34.95 -13.17
N LEU A 683 8.25 -34.72 -13.63
CA LEU A 683 9.29 -35.75 -13.71
C LEU A 683 9.90 -36.14 -12.36
N HIS A 684 9.77 -35.30 -11.33
CA HIS A 684 10.36 -35.60 -10.03
C HIS A 684 9.40 -36.47 -9.19
N PRO A 685 9.89 -37.50 -8.47
CA PRO A 685 9.06 -38.33 -7.57
C PRO A 685 8.34 -37.59 -6.45
N SER A 686 8.66 -36.32 -6.20
CA SER A 686 7.92 -35.50 -5.24
C SER A 686 6.71 -34.79 -5.87
N ASN A 687 6.57 -34.79 -7.20
CA ASN A 687 5.52 -34.07 -7.90
C ASN A 687 4.15 -34.74 -7.77
N ILE A 688 3.13 -33.95 -7.47
CA ILE A 688 1.72 -34.37 -7.44
C ILE A 688 0.88 -33.40 -8.24
N HIS A 689 -0.29 -33.85 -8.70
CA HIS A 689 -1.29 -32.93 -9.24
C HIS A 689 -1.62 -31.88 -8.19
N ASP A 690 -1.55 -30.62 -8.60
CA ASP A 690 -1.48 -29.53 -7.65
C ASP A 690 -2.69 -29.52 -6.69
N ASN A 691 -2.40 -29.44 -5.39
CA ASN A 691 -3.38 -29.43 -4.31
C ASN A 691 -3.11 -28.32 -3.32
N ALA A 692 -4.07 -28.13 -2.40
CA ALA A 692 -3.95 -27.13 -1.37
C ALA A 692 -3.01 -27.60 -0.25
N TYR A 693 -2.11 -26.71 0.17
CA TYR A 693 -1.23 -26.90 1.29
C TYR A 693 -1.83 -26.39 2.59
N ALA A 694 -1.41 -27.01 3.69
CA ALA A 694 -1.67 -26.51 5.04
C ALA A 694 -0.52 -25.58 5.46
N ILE A 695 -0.82 -24.56 6.25
CA ILE A 695 0.21 -23.74 6.89
C ILE A 695 1.00 -24.62 7.86
N GLY A 696 2.33 -24.58 7.78
CA GLY A 696 3.22 -25.48 8.52
C GLY A 696 3.40 -26.87 7.91
N ALA A 697 2.85 -27.13 6.72
CA ALA A 697 3.20 -28.34 5.98
C ALA A 697 4.69 -28.34 5.63
N ILE A 698 5.30 -29.52 5.68
CA ILE A 698 6.71 -29.71 5.37
C ILE A 698 6.79 -30.17 3.91
N ASP A 699 6.91 -29.21 3.00
CA ASP A 699 6.78 -29.41 1.56
C ASP A 699 8.10 -29.81 0.91
N PHE A 700 8.13 -30.93 0.18
CA PHE A 700 9.33 -31.44 -0.50
C PHE A 700 9.44 -30.91 -1.94
N THR A 701 9.99 -29.69 -2.06
CA THR A 701 10.33 -29.03 -3.33
C THR A 701 11.51 -29.73 -4.04
N GLY A 702 11.24 -30.89 -4.64
CA GLY A 702 12.27 -31.82 -5.06
C GLY A 702 12.77 -32.64 -3.87
N ASP A 703 14.09 -32.68 -3.67
CA ASP A 703 14.72 -33.41 -2.56
C ASP A 703 14.94 -32.57 -1.29
N MET A 704 14.61 -31.28 -1.33
CA MET A 704 14.82 -30.35 -0.21
C MET A 704 13.48 -29.90 0.39
N PRO A 705 13.26 -30.13 1.70
CA PRO A 705 12.05 -29.69 2.35
C PRO A 705 12.05 -28.19 2.72
N VAL A 706 10.86 -27.62 2.77
CA VAL A 706 10.57 -26.29 3.30
C VAL A 706 9.32 -26.34 4.18
N ILE A 707 9.39 -25.78 5.37
CA ILE A 707 8.22 -25.56 6.23
C ILE A 707 7.46 -24.36 5.66
N LEU A 708 6.21 -24.55 5.22
CA LEU A 708 5.42 -23.46 4.66
C LEU A 708 4.99 -22.47 5.75
N GLY A 709 5.32 -21.19 5.55
CA GLY A 709 5.02 -20.13 6.50
C GLY A 709 3.63 -19.51 6.28
N PRO A 710 3.25 -18.52 7.11
CA PRO A 710 2.00 -17.79 7.00
C PRO A 710 1.89 -16.91 5.75
N ASP A 711 3.01 -16.54 5.10
CA ASP A 711 3.02 -15.91 3.76
C ASP A 711 3.30 -16.95 2.65
N GLY A 712 3.19 -18.24 2.98
CA GLY A 712 3.45 -19.35 2.08
C GLY A 712 2.40 -19.50 0.98
N PRO A 713 2.71 -20.29 -0.06
CA PRO A 713 1.80 -20.56 -1.16
C PRO A 713 0.60 -21.40 -0.70
N SER A 714 -0.57 -21.16 -1.28
CA SER A 714 -1.76 -21.97 -0.98
C SER A 714 -1.82 -23.25 -1.79
N LEU A 715 -1.66 -23.17 -3.11
CA LEU A 715 -1.77 -24.29 -4.02
C LEU A 715 -0.37 -24.62 -4.57
N GLY A 716 -0.03 -25.91 -4.64
CA GLY A 716 1.18 -26.36 -5.31
C GLY A 716 1.23 -27.86 -5.53
N GLY A 717 2.31 -28.31 -6.18
CA GLY A 717 2.40 -29.65 -6.77
C GLY A 717 3.51 -30.52 -6.20
N PHE A 718 3.70 -30.51 -4.88
CA PHE A 718 4.71 -31.31 -4.19
C PHE A 718 4.13 -32.04 -2.95
N VAL A 719 4.75 -33.16 -2.57
CA VAL A 719 4.32 -33.96 -1.42
C VAL A 719 4.76 -33.37 -0.07
N CYS A 720 3.97 -33.65 0.96
CA CYS A 720 4.16 -33.21 2.33
C CYS A 720 3.99 -34.40 3.29
N PRO A 721 5.07 -34.95 3.89
CA PRO A 721 4.97 -36.10 4.78
C PRO A 721 4.46 -35.79 6.18
N ALA A 722 4.51 -34.53 6.61
CA ALA A 722 4.00 -34.11 7.92
C ALA A 722 3.59 -32.63 7.91
N THR A 723 2.74 -32.26 8.87
CA THR A 723 2.26 -30.89 9.09
C THR A 723 2.44 -30.53 10.56
N ILE A 724 3.04 -29.37 10.84
CA ILE A 724 3.22 -28.87 12.22
C ILE A 724 1.86 -28.58 12.84
N VAL A 725 1.68 -28.99 14.11
CA VAL A 725 0.42 -28.74 14.82
C VAL A 725 0.28 -27.27 15.19
N ARG A 726 -0.96 -26.77 15.25
CA ARG A 726 -1.27 -25.35 15.49
C ARG A 726 -0.53 -24.74 16.68
N ALA A 727 -0.43 -25.47 17.79
CA ALA A 727 0.19 -25.04 19.04
C ALA A 727 1.73 -25.00 19.00
N GLU A 728 2.34 -25.55 17.95
CA GLU A 728 3.81 -25.63 17.78
C GLU A 728 4.31 -24.73 16.63
N LEU A 729 3.40 -24.18 15.80
CA LEU A 729 3.74 -23.31 14.67
C LEU A 729 4.59 -22.11 15.07
N TRP A 730 4.38 -21.58 16.27
CA TRP A 730 5.12 -20.41 16.76
C TRP A 730 6.64 -20.63 16.77
N LYS A 731 7.11 -21.88 16.97
CA LYS A 731 8.53 -22.22 16.95
C LYS A 731 9.17 -21.89 15.60
N VAL A 732 8.44 -22.08 14.50
CA VAL A 732 8.88 -21.76 13.14
C VAL A 732 9.22 -20.27 13.01
N GLY A 733 8.51 -19.40 13.73
CA GLY A 733 8.78 -17.97 13.77
C GLY A 733 10.08 -17.58 14.48
N GLN A 734 10.63 -18.46 15.31
CA GLN A 734 11.87 -18.24 16.04
C GLN A 734 13.08 -18.99 15.46
N LEU A 735 12.87 -19.89 14.50
CA LEU A 735 13.96 -20.55 13.79
C LEU A 735 14.84 -19.54 13.08
N ARG A 736 16.15 -19.70 13.23
CA ARG A 736 17.18 -18.94 12.52
C ARG A 736 18.11 -19.86 11.71
N PRO A 737 18.81 -19.34 10.69
CA PRO A 737 19.80 -20.13 9.95
C PRO A 737 20.82 -20.80 10.87
N GLY A 738 21.09 -22.09 10.62
CA GLY A 738 21.98 -22.93 11.42
C GLY A 738 21.34 -23.64 12.61
N ASP A 739 20.08 -23.33 12.98
CA ASP A 739 19.37 -24.07 14.02
C ASP A 739 19.11 -25.52 13.59
N ARG A 740 19.09 -26.44 14.56
CA ARG A 740 18.76 -27.86 14.37
C ARG A 740 17.32 -28.12 14.79
N VAL A 741 16.57 -28.84 13.95
CA VAL A 741 15.16 -29.14 14.13
C VAL A 741 14.97 -30.66 14.06
N ARG A 742 14.32 -31.21 15.08
CA ARG A 742 13.86 -32.60 15.12
C ARG A 742 12.34 -32.63 15.20
N PHE A 743 11.71 -33.29 14.24
CA PHE A 743 10.25 -33.45 14.24
C PHE A 743 9.81 -34.58 15.15
N LYS A 744 8.73 -34.36 15.90
CA LYS A 744 8.15 -35.33 16.83
C LYS A 744 6.71 -35.62 16.46
N ARG A 745 6.32 -36.89 16.49
CA ARG A 745 4.95 -37.28 16.17
C ARG A 745 4.00 -36.84 17.28
N VAL A 746 2.86 -36.30 16.88
CA VAL A 746 1.80 -35.85 17.78
C VAL A 746 0.48 -36.48 17.33
N SER A 747 -0.31 -37.00 18.27
CA SER A 747 -1.67 -37.49 17.99
C SER A 747 -2.69 -36.35 17.92
N VAL A 748 -3.89 -36.60 17.38
CA VAL A 748 -4.98 -35.60 17.34
C VAL A 748 -5.33 -35.10 18.75
N GLU A 749 -5.36 -36.01 19.73
CA GLU A 749 -5.67 -35.72 21.13
C GLU A 749 -4.58 -34.86 21.77
N GLN A 750 -3.31 -35.20 21.53
CA GLN A 750 -2.18 -34.41 22.02
C GLN A 750 -2.17 -33.00 21.39
N ALA A 751 -2.41 -32.88 20.08
CA ALA A 751 -2.49 -31.59 19.40
C ALA A 751 -3.60 -30.71 20.01
N THR A 752 -4.77 -31.29 20.26
CA THR A 752 -5.91 -30.60 20.88
C THR A 752 -5.59 -30.14 22.32
N LEU A 753 -4.90 -30.99 23.10
CA LEU A 753 -4.46 -30.64 24.45
C LEU A 753 -3.42 -29.52 24.45
N LEU A 754 -2.45 -29.57 23.54
CA LEU A 754 -1.44 -28.52 23.38
C LEU A 754 -2.09 -27.19 23.02
N GLU A 755 -3.02 -27.18 22.05
CA GLU A 755 -3.73 -25.96 21.66
C GLU A 755 -4.53 -25.38 22.83
N ARG A 756 -5.30 -26.20 23.53
CA ARG A 756 -6.07 -25.74 24.69
C ARG A 756 -5.16 -25.18 25.79
N GLY A 757 -4.05 -25.86 26.08
CA GLY A 757 -3.06 -25.40 27.05
C GLY A 757 -2.41 -24.07 26.63
N MET A 758 -2.20 -23.85 25.34
CA MET A 758 -1.68 -22.59 24.80
C MET A 758 -2.67 -21.45 24.99
N GLU A 759 -3.95 -21.67 24.69
CA GLU A 759 -5.02 -20.67 24.91
C GLU A 759 -5.16 -20.30 26.39
N GLU A 760 -5.13 -21.30 27.28
CA GLU A 760 -5.18 -21.08 28.73
C GLU A 760 -3.94 -20.32 29.24
N SER A 761 -2.74 -20.65 28.72
CA SER A 761 -1.48 -19.96 29.00
C SER A 761 -1.51 -18.49 28.60
N ILE A 762 -1.97 -18.17 27.39
CA ILE A 762 -2.07 -16.78 26.91
C ILE A 762 -3.07 -16.00 27.75
N ALA A 763 -4.25 -16.59 28.04
CA ALA A 763 -5.28 -15.93 28.83
C ALA A 763 -4.82 -15.60 30.26
N ALA A 764 -4.09 -16.54 30.88
CA ALA A 764 -3.58 -16.45 32.25
C ALA A 764 -2.21 -15.76 32.37
N LEU A 765 -1.50 -15.53 31.25
CA LEU A 765 -0.10 -15.06 31.22
C LEU A 765 0.83 -15.93 32.09
N HIS A 766 0.68 -17.26 31.98
CA HIS A 766 1.37 -18.22 32.82
C HIS A 766 1.82 -19.46 32.03
N GLY A 767 3.13 -19.74 32.08
CA GLY A 767 3.76 -20.90 31.44
C GLY A 767 3.44 -21.05 29.96
N HIS A 768 3.84 -22.17 29.35
CA HIS A 768 3.35 -22.59 28.04
C HIS A 768 3.36 -24.13 27.98
N PRO A 769 2.45 -24.76 27.23
CA PRO A 769 2.42 -26.21 27.12
C PRO A 769 3.74 -26.70 26.50
N THR A 770 4.35 -27.72 27.11
CA THR A 770 5.53 -28.37 26.56
C THR A 770 5.13 -29.63 25.81
N LEU A 771 5.90 -29.93 24.77
CA LEU A 771 5.77 -31.19 24.07
C LEU A 771 6.18 -32.33 25.01
N GLY A 772 5.23 -33.19 25.39
CA GLY A 772 5.51 -34.38 26.20
C GLY A 772 6.29 -35.45 25.44
N SER A 773 6.63 -36.57 26.11
CA SER A 773 7.23 -37.73 25.44
C SER A 773 6.30 -38.29 24.37
N SER A 774 6.79 -38.35 23.13
CA SER A 774 6.03 -38.80 21.96
C SER A 774 6.06 -40.33 21.83
N ASP A 775 5.00 -41.01 22.27
CA ASP A 775 4.74 -42.43 21.97
C ASP A 775 3.72 -42.62 20.82
N ALA A 776 3.37 -41.53 20.12
CA ALA A 776 2.35 -41.55 19.07
C ALA A 776 2.81 -42.39 17.86
N THR A 777 2.16 -43.53 17.66
CA THR A 777 2.37 -44.43 16.52
C THR A 777 1.16 -44.38 15.60
N THR A 778 0.99 -43.29 14.85
CA THR A 778 -0.02 -43.26 13.78
C THR A 778 0.53 -44.07 12.60
N PRO A 779 -0.05 -45.24 12.26
CA PRO A 779 0.52 -46.12 11.25
C PRO A 779 0.28 -45.64 9.83
N SER A 780 -0.70 -44.76 9.61
CA SER A 780 -1.11 -44.28 8.28
C SER A 780 -1.61 -42.84 8.33
N ALA A 781 -1.35 -42.08 7.27
CA ALA A 781 -1.94 -40.75 7.06
C ALA A 781 -3.37 -40.82 6.48
N ILE A 782 -3.80 -42.00 6.01
CA ILE A 782 -5.15 -42.24 5.49
C ILE A 782 -6.10 -42.52 6.65
N LEU A 783 -7.07 -41.63 6.85
CA LEU A 783 -8.07 -41.71 7.92
C LEU A 783 -9.23 -42.63 7.54
N ALA A 784 -9.64 -42.58 6.28
CA ALA A 784 -10.67 -43.43 5.69
C ALA A 784 -10.53 -43.44 4.17
N GLY A 785 -11.18 -44.40 3.51
CA GLY A 785 -11.35 -44.38 2.07
C GLY A 785 -12.46 -45.31 1.61
N SER A 786 -12.91 -45.12 0.38
CA SER A 786 -13.89 -45.97 -0.29
C SER A 786 -13.38 -46.36 -1.68
N PRO A 787 -13.55 -47.63 -2.10
CA PRO A 787 -13.25 -48.04 -3.46
C PRO A 787 -14.24 -47.38 -4.44
N ALA A 788 -13.88 -47.36 -5.72
CA ALA A 788 -14.76 -46.83 -6.76
C ALA A 788 -16.04 -47.68 -6.92
N GLN A 789 -17.21 -47.15 -6.51
CA GLN A 789 -18.53 -47.76 -6.73
C GLN A 789 -19.66 -46.71 -6.64
N PRO A 790 -20.58 -46.60 -7.62
CA PRO A 790 -20.34 -46.24 -9.04
C PRO A 790 -19.63 -44.89 -9.27
N GLY A 791 -19.22 -44.16 -8.22
CA GLY A 791 -18.37 -42.96 -8.31
C GLY A 791 -16.86 -43.25 -8.22
N PRO A 792 -15.99 -42.23 -8.29
CA PRO A 792 -14.55 -42.41 -8.15
C PRO A 792 -14.16 -42.90 -6.74
N ALA A 793 -13.01 -43.54 -6.62
CA ALA A 793 -12.44 -43.86 -5.30
C ALA A 793 -12.20 -42.56 -4.50
N VAL A 794 -12.37 -42.61 -3.18
CA VAL A 794 -12.17 -41.44 -2.30
C VAL A 794 -11.20 -41.79 -1.19
N CYS A 795 -10.25 -40.90 -0.94
CA CYS A 795 -9.29 -41.01 0.15
C CYS A 795 -9.34 -39.77 1.05
N TYR A 796 -9.57 -39.99 2.35
CA TYR A 796 -9.58 -38.95 3.36
C TYR A 796 -8.24 -38.99 4.11
N ARG A 797 -7.42 -37.95 3.96
CA ARG A 797 -6.08 -37.86 4.53
C ARG A 797 -6.00 -36.82 5.63
N GLN A 798 -5.22 -37.15 6.65
CA GLN A 798 -4.81 -36.20 7.69
C GLN A 798 -3.85 -35.16 7.11
N ALA A 799 -4.12 -33.87 7.33
CA ALA A 799 -3.28 -32.76 6.86
C ALA A 799 -2.97 -31.76 7.99
N GLY A 800 -2.55 -32.27 9.15
CA GLY A 800 -2.41 -31.49 10.37
C GLY A 800 -3.65 -31.56 11.27
N ASP A 801 -3.67 -30.75 12.33
CA ASP A 801 -4.75 -30.69 13.31
C ASP A 801 -5.88 -29.74 12.92
N LYS A 802 -5.61 -28.86 11.93
CA LYS A 802 -6.56 -27.87 11.39
C LYS A 802 -7.05 -28.14 9.98
N TYR A 803 -6.47 -29.13 9.29
CA TYR A 803 -6.84 -29.42 7.91
C TYR A 803 -7.06 -30.91 7.65
N LEU A 804 -7.97 -31.18 6.72
CA LEU A 804 -8.24 -32.51 6.19
C LEU A 804 -8.22 -32.43 4.66
N LEU A 805 -7.56 -33.39 4.01
CA LEU A 805 -7.46 -33.45 2.55
C LEU A 805 -8.30 -34.62 2.01
N VAL A 806 -9.25 -34.32 1.13
CA VAL A 806 -10.01 -35.32 0.37
C VAL A 806 -9.39 -35.45 -1.01
N GLU A 807 -9.08 -36.66 -1.46
CA GLU A 807 -8.54 -36.94 -2.79
C GLU A 807 -9.41 -37.94 -3.54
N TYR A 808 -9.62 -37.70 -4.85
CA TYR A 808 -10.49 -38.51 -5.70
C TYR A 808 -9.73 -39.26 -6.79
N GLY A 809 -10.07 -40.54 -7.01
CA GLY A 809 -9.61 -41.35 -8.13
C GLY A 809 -8.10 -41.63 -8.15
N ASP A 810 -7.59 -42.03 -9.30
CA ASP A 810 -6.15 -42.23 -9.52
C ASP A 810 -5.42 -40.87 -9.69
N PRO A 811 -4.08 -40.81 -9.52
CA PRO A 811 -3.31 -39.58 -9.73
C PRO A 811 -3.12 -39.30 -11.22
N VAL A 812 -4.21 -38.89 -11.88
CA VAL A 812 -4.25 -38.54 -13.31
C VAL A 812 -4.92 -37.18 -13.52
N LEU A 813 -4.61 -36.51 -14.64
CA LEU A 813 -5.33 -35.30 -15.04
C LEU A 813 -6.67 -35.65 -15.69
N ASP A 814 -7.70 -35.78 -14.84
CA ASP A 814 -9.08 -36.04 -15.24
C ASP A 814 -10.02 -34.92 -14.76
N LEU A 815 -10.72 -34.28 -15.70
CA LEU A 815 -11.66 -33.21 -15.39
C LEU A 815 -12.86 -33.74 -14.60
N GLU A 816 -13.28 -34.99 -14.80
CA GLU A 816 -14.40 -35.61 -14.06
C GLU A 816 -14.16 -35.57 -12.54
N LEU A 817 -12.92 -35.84 -12.12
CA LEU A 817 -12.52 -35.77 -10.72
C LEU A 817 -12.64 -34.35 -10.19
N ARG A 818 -12.31 -33.33 -10.98
CA ARG A 818 -12.45 -31.93 -10.57
C ARG A 818 -13.91 -31.50 -10.44
N PHE A 819 -14.80 -31.99 -11.30
CA PHE A 819 -16.25 -31.78 -11.16
C PHE A 819 -16.77 -32.43 -9.88
N ARG A 820 -16.27 -33.62 -9.52
CA ARG A 820 -16.63 -34.27 -8.25
C ARG A 820 -16.17 -33.45 -7.04
N VAL A 821 -14.92 -32.97 -7.06
CA VAL A 821 -14.39 -32.02 -6.04
C VAL A 821 -15.30 -30.80 -5.89
N HIS A 822 -15.74 -30.22 -7.01
CA HIS A 822 -16.63 -29.06 -6.97
C HIS A 822 -17.99 -29.40 -6.35
N SER A 823 -18.56 -30.54 -6.73
CA SER A 823 -19.86 -30.99 -6.21
C SER A 823 -19.81 -31.16 -4.68
N LEU A 824 -18.72 -31.74 -4.14
CA LEU A 824 -18.51 -31.83 -2.70
C LEU A 824 -18.36 -30.45 -2.05
N MET A 825 -17.59 -29.56 -2.67
CA MET A 825 -17.39 -28.19 -2.19
C MET A 825 -18.73 -27.44 -2.10
N GLU A 826 -19.56 -27.47 -3.15
CA GLU A 826 -20.88 -26.85 -3.16
C GLU A 826 -21.86 -27.49 -2.17
N TRP A 827 -21.78 -28.82 -1.98
CA TRP A 827 -22.55 -29.50 -0.95
C TRP A 827 -22.17 -29.00 0.46
N LEU A 828 -20.87 -28.93 0.78
CA LEU A 828 -20.39 -28.43 2.07
C LEU A 828 -20.77 -26.96 2.31
N GLN A 829 -20.71 -26.13 1.28
CA GLN A 829 -21.13 -24.73 1.34
C GLN A 829 -22.62 -24.58 1.61
N ARG A 830 -23.47 -25.45 1.05
CA ARG A 830 -24.92 -25.45 1.31
C ARG A 830 -25.26 -25.99 2.69
N GLU A 831 -24.56 -27.02 3.15
CA GLU A 831 -24.77 -27.62 4.46
C GLU A 831 -24.34 -26.72 5.63
N CYS A 832 -23.46 -25.74 5.39
CA CYS A 832 -22.96 -24.80 6.40
C CYS A 832 -22.45 -25.52 7.67
N VAL A 833 -21.61 -26.54 7.48
CA VAL A 833 -21.13 -27.41 8.56
C VAL A 833 -20.40 -26.60 9.63
N ARG A 834 -20.95 -26.57 10.85
CA ARG A 834 -20.36 -25.83 11.97
C ARG A 834 -18.95 -26.33 12.27
N GLY A 835 -17.98 -25.41 12.27
CA GLY A 835 -16.57 -25.69 12.53
C GLY A 835 -15.72 -25.79 11.26
N VAL A 836 -16.32 -25.91 10.07
CA VAL A 836 -15.59 -25.71 8.80
C VAL A 836 -15.38 -24.21 8.57
N GLN A 837 -14.14 -23.82 8.25
CA GLN A 837 -13.73 -22.44 8.08
C GLN A 837 -13.52 -22.08 6.61
N GLU A 838 -12.75 -22.88 5.87
CA GLU A 838 -12.43 -22.63 4.45
C GLU A 838 -12.37 -23.93 3.66
N LEU A 839 -12.66 -23.85 2.35
CA LEU A 839 -12.65 -24.98 1.42
C LEU A 839 -11.78 -24.61 0.22
N THR A 840 -10.66 -25.30 0.05
CA THR A 840 -9.70 -24.98 -1.03
C THR A 840 -9.60 -26.13 -2.03
N PRO A 841 -10.10 -25.97 -3.26
CA PRO A 841 -10.05 -27.02 -4.28
C PRO A 841 -8.66 -27.08 -4.94
N GLY A 842 -8.12 -28.28 -5.06
CA GLY A 842 -7.01 -28.63 -5.96
C GLY A 842 -7.52 -29.22 -7.27
N ILE A 843 -6.63 -29.85 -8.04
CA ILE A 843 -6.99 -30.51 -9.31
C ILE A 843 -7.95 -31.69 -9.10
N ARG A 844 -7.63 -32.57 -8.16
CA ARG A 844 -8.40 -33.79 -7.85
C ARG A 844 -8.66 -33.95 -6.35
N SER A 845 -8.58 -32.86 -5.61
CA SER A 845 -8.66 -32.86 -4.16
C SER A 845 -9.42 -31.66 -3.61
N LEU A 846 -9.96 -31.79 -2.41
CA LEU A 846 -10.52 -30.69 -1.63
C LEU A 846 -9.85 -30.67 -0.27
N GLN A 847 -9.23 -29.55 0.11
CA GLN A 847 -8.78 -29.34 1.48
C GLN A 847 -9.85 -28.59 2.27
N ILE A 848 -10.10 -29.07 3.48
CA ILE A 848 -11.03 -28.49 4.43
C ILE A 848 -10.24 -27.94 5.60
N HIS A 849 -10.22 -26.62 5.77
CA HIS A 849 -9.74 -25.96 6.98
C HIS A 849 -10.87 -25.96 8.01
N TYR A 850 -10.61 -26.46 9.22
CA TYR A 850 -11.62 -26.58 10.27
C TYR A 850 -11.07 -26.25 11.66
N ASP A 851 -11.96 -25.81 12.54
CA ASP A 851 -11.66 -25.63 13.95
C ASP A 851 -11.86 -26.96 14.70
N SER A 852 -10.74 -27.63 15.01
CA SER A 852 -10.71 -28.88 15.79
C SER A 852 -11.32 -28.80 17.18
N ARG A 853 -11.50 -27.58 17.72
CA ARG A 853 -12.16 -27.35 19.02
C ARG A 853 -13.69 -27.40 18.90
N VAL A 854 -14.22 -27.24 17.68
CA VAL A 854 -15.65 -27.20 17.37
C VAL A 854 -16.13 -28.51 16.77
N ILE A 855 -15.37 -29.10 15.85
CA ILE A 855 -15.68 -30.39 15.21
C ILE A 855 -14.46 -31.30 15.26
N SER A 856 -14.65 -32.53 15.75
CA SER A 856 -13.56 -33.51 15.78
C SER A 856 -13.25 -34.03 14.37
N GLN A 857 -11.99 -34.43 14.14
CA GLN A 857 -11.56 -34.98 12.85
C GLN A 857 -12.44 -36.16 12.42
N LYS A 858 -12.79 -37.05 13.35
CA LYS A 858 -13.68 -38.18 13.09
C LYS A 858 -15.07 -37.73 12.65
N ALA A 859 -15.67 -36.79 13.38
CA ALA A 859 -16.99 -36.26 13.02
C ALA A 859 -16.98 -35.58 11.65
N LEU A 860 -15.91 -34.85 11.31
CA LEU A 860 -15.73 -34.26 10.00
C LEU A 860 -15.65 -35.32 8.90
N VAL A 861 -14.88 -36.40 9.09
CA VAL A 861 -14.84 -37.53 8.15
C VAL A 861 -16.22 -38.14 7.94
N ASP A 862 -17.00 -38.31 9.01
CA ASP A 862 -18.36 -38.87 8.91
C ASP A 862 -19.30 -37.95 8.13
N VAL A 863 -19.20 -36.62 8.31
CA VAL A 863 -19.92 -35.62 7.51
C VAL A 863 -19.51 -35.70 6.03
N LEU A 864 -18.22 -35.83 5.74
CA LEU A 864 -17.73 -35.92 4.36
C LEU A 864 -18.17 -37.21 3.66
N LYS A 865 -18.21 -38.34 4.38
CA LYS A 865 -18.75 -39.61 3.87
C LYS A 865 -20.24 -39.50 3.56
N ARG A 866 -21.00 -38.82 4.43
CA ARG A 866 -22.42 -38.54 4.18
C ARG A 866 -22.58 -37.69 2.92
N GLY A 867 -21.82 -36.60 2.82
CA GLY A 867 -21.85 -35.73 1.64
C GLY A 867 -21.57 -36.50 0.36
N GLU A 868 -20.51 -37.31 0.34
CA GLU A 868 -20.16 -38.14 -0.82
C GLU A 868 -21.29 -39.10 -1.24
N ALA A 869 -22.00 -39.69 -0.27
CA ALA A 869 -23.12 -40.59 -0.53
C ALA A 869 -24.37 -39.87 -1.05
N GLU A 870 -24.53 -38.59 -0.74
CA GLU A 870 -25.66 -37.74 -1.17
C GLU A 870 -25.40 -37.02 -2.51
N LEU A 871 -24.14 -36.95 -2.95
CA LEU A 871 -23.79 -36.29 -4.21
C LEU A 871 -24.47 -37.00 -5.40
N PRO A 872 -25.05 -36.24 -6.35
CA PRO A 872 -25.66 -36.80 -7.54
C PRO A 872 -24.63 -37.53 -8.41
N GLY A 873 -25.11 -38.33 -9.36
CA GLY A 873 -24.27 -38.85 -10.44
C GLY A 873 -23.62 -37.70 -11.22
N VAL A 874 -22.43 -37.91 -11.76
CA VAL A 874 -21.68 -36.86 -12.47
C VAL A 874 -22.28 -36.49 -13.83
N ASP A 875 -23.22 -37.29 -14.34
CA ASP A 875 -23.78 -37.17 -15.70
C ASP A 875 -24.61 -35.90 -15.91
N ASP A 876 -25.24 -35.38 -14.85
CA ASP A 876 -26.10 -34.17 -14.88
C ASP A 876 -25.38 -32.93 -14.29
N VAL A 877 -24.06 -32.99 -14.08
CA VAL A 877 -23.33 -31.86 -13.49
C VAL A 877 -23.13 -30.76 -14.54
N GLU A 878 -23.74 -29.62 -14.28
CA GLU A 878 -23.56 -28.38 -15.01
C GLU A 878 -22.95 -27.32 -14.09
N VAL A 879 -21.90 -26.64 -14.57
CA VAL A 879 -21.24 -25.58 -13.80
C VAL A 879 -21.25 -24.27 -14.59
N PRO A 880 -21.65 -23.15 -13.95
CA PRO A 880 -21.50 -21.83 -14.56
C PRO A 880 -20.05 -21.55 -14.93
N SER A 881 -19.81 -21.08 -16.15
CA SER A 881 -18.49 -20.78 -16.69
C SER A 881 -18.49 -19.41 -17.37
N ARG A 882 -17.31 -18.85 -17.61
CA ARG A 882 -17.14 -17.66 -18.44
C ARG A 882 -15.99 -17.89 -19.41
N ILE A 883 -16.13 -17.47 -20.66
CA ILE A 883 -15.00 -17.40 -21.58
C ILE A 883 -14.37 -16.02 -21.43
N VAL A 884 -13.16 -15.97 -20.90
CA VAL A 884 -12.40 -14.74 -20.63
C VAL A 884 -11.32 -14.59 -21.69
N HIS A 885 -11.46 -13.57 -22.55
CA HIS A 885 -10.50 -13.29 -23.61
C HIS A 885 -9.40 -12.36 -23.12
N LEU A 886 -8.16 -12.87 -23.02
CA LEU A 886 -7.01 -12.15 -22.48
C LEU A 886 -6.02 -11.74 -23.60
N PRO A 887 -5.53 -10.49 -23.62
CA PRO A 887 -4.43 -10.11 -24.50
C PRO A 887 -3.14 -10.81 -24.07
N LEU A 888 -2.37 -11.35 -25.00
CA LEU A 888 -1.08 -11.99 -24.73
C LEU A 888 0.02 -11.39 -25.61
N SER A 889 1.03 -10.81 -24.96
CA SER A 889 2.32 -10.49 -25.58
C SER A 889 3.15 -11.78 -25.62
N TRP A 890 3.27 -12.35 -26.82
CA TRP A 890 4.04 -13.58 -27.07
C TRP A 890 5.55 -13.31 -26.93
N ASP A 891 6.27 -14.17 -26.21
CA ASP A 891 7.72 -14.02 -25.94
C ASP A 891 8.10 -12.62 -25.38
N ASP A 892 7.28 -12.13 -24.44
CA ASP A 892 7.36 -10.78 -23.89
C ASP A 892 8.77 -10.44 -23.36
N PRO A 893 9.29 -9.20 -23.59
CA PRO A 893 10.62 -8.80 -23.13
C PRO A 893 10.89 -9.02 -21.64
N ALA A 894 9.88 -8.86 -20.77
CA ALA A 894 10.05 -9.08 -19.33
C ALA A 894 10.28 -10.56 -18.99
N THR A 895 9.64 -11.47 -19.72
CA THR A 895 9.83 -12.92 -19.54
C THR A 895 11.20 -13.36 -20.03
N ARG A 896 11.70 -12.81 -21.15
CA ARG A 896 13.07 -13.05 -21.63
C ARG A 896 14.12 -12.59 -20.62
N LEU A 897 13.92 -11.42 -20.02
CA LEU A 897 14.78 -10.94 -18.93
C LEU A 897 14.80 -11.90 -17.74
N ALA A 898 13.67 -12.51 -17.39
CA ALA A 898 13.62 -13.49 -16.31
C ALA A 898 14.39 -14.78 -16.64
N ILE A 899 14.32 -15.24 -17.89
CA ILE A 899 15.09 -16.39 -18.39
C ILE A 899 16.59 -16.06 -18.35
N GLU A 900 16.98 -14.88 -18.82
CA GLU A 900 18.37 -14.41 -18.82
C GLU A 900 18.94 -14.37 -17.40
N LYS A 901 18.23 -13.72 -16.46
CA LYS A 901 18.61 -13.69 -15.05
C LYS A 901 18.81 -15.09 -14.49
N TYR A 902 17.87 -16.01 -14.77
CA TYR A 902 17.97 -17.39 -14.31
C TYR A 902 19.21 -18.13 -14.86
N SER A 903 19.49 -18.00 -16.15
CA SER A 903 20.67 -18.62 -16.76
C SER A 903 21.98 -18.05 -16.22
N GLN A 904 21.99 -16.78 -15.81
CA GLN A 904 23.18 -16.11 -15.26
C GLN A 904 23.42 -16.46 -13.79
N SER A 905 22.38 -16.47 -12.95
CA SER A 905 22.54 -16.54 -11.49
C SER A 905 22.13 -17.87 -10.84
N VAL A 906 21.39 -18.72 -11.55
CA VAL A 906 20.83 -19.95 -10.96
C VAL A 906 21.31 -21.21 -11.65
N ARG A 907 21.08 -21.36 -12.96
CA ARG A 907 21.47 -22.57 -13.71
C ARG A 907 21.76 -22.27 -15.17
N ARG A 908 23.05 -22.22 -15.50
CA ARG A 908 23.54 -21.88 -16.84
C ARG A 908 23.29 -22.95 -17.90
N ASP A 909 23.25 -24.22 -17.50
CA ASP A 909 23.16 -25.40 -18.39
C ASP A 909 21.74 -25.99 -18.48
N ALA A 910 20.72 -25.23 -18.06
CA ALA A 910 19.34 -25.69 -18.02
C ALA A 910 18.82 -26.05 -19.43
N PRO A 911 18.25 -27.25 -19.65
CA PRO A 911 17.80 -27.69 -20.98
C PRO A 911 16.68 -26.84 -21.63
N TRP A 912 15.97 -26.08 -20.82
CA TRP A 912 14.91 -25.16 -21.25
C TRP A 912 15.42 -23.74 -21.55
N CYS A 913 16.70 -23.47 -21.34
CA CYS A 913 17.34 -22.20 -21.70
C CYS A 913 18.18 -22.37 -22.98
N PRO A 914 18.32 -21.31 -23.81
CA PRO A 914 17.87 -19.93 -23.59
C PRO A 914 16.41 -19.65 -23.97
N SER A 915 15.67 -20.63 -24.52
CA SER A 915 14.29 -20.43 -24.98
C SER A 915 13.35 -21.51 -24.46
N ASN A 916 12.46 -21.10 -23.56
CA ASN A 916 11.40 -21.96 -23.02
C ASN A 916 10.45 -22.43 -24.13
N ILE A 917 10.14 -21.56 -25.09
CA ILE A 917 9.22 -21.86 -26.20
C ILE A 917 9.82 -22.92 -27.13
N GLU A 918 11.11 -22.82 -27.46
CA GLU A 918 11.78 -23.87 -28.23
C GLU A 918 11.77 -25.20 -27.45
N PHE A 919 12.00 -25.15 -26.14
CA PHE A 919 11.95 -26.35 -25.31
C PHE A 919 10.56 -27.00 -25.33
N ILE A 920 9.50 -26.21 -25.22
CA ILE A 920 8.10 -26.67 -25.34
C ILE A 920 7.88 -27.37 -26.69
N ARG A 921 8.35 -26.78 -27.79
CA ARG A 921 8.28 -27.41 -29.12
C ARG A 921 8.96 -28.79 -29.12
N ARG A 922 10.21 -28.84 -28.63
CA ARG A 922 11.03 -30.05 -28.66
C ARG A 922 10.43 -31.18 -27.84
N ILE A 923 10.06 -30.92 -26.59
CA ILE A 923 9.55 -31.95 -25.66
C ILE A 923 8.17 -32.48 -26.07
N ASN A 924 7.39 -31.70 -26.85
CA ASN A 924 6.09 -32.12 -27.39
C ASN A 924 6.16 -32.71 -28.80
N GLY A 925 7.35 -32.78 -29.41
CA GLY A 925 7.53 -33.34 -30.74
C GLY A 925 6.87 -32.53 -31.86
N LEU A 926 6.75 -31.22 -31.68
CA LEU A 926 6.15 -30.30 -32.66
C LEU A 926 7.16 -29.88 -33.73
N ASP A 927 6.67 -29.57 -34.92
CA ASP A 927 7.51 -29.30 -36.09
C ASP A 927 8.14 -27.89 -36.03
N SER A 928 7.43 -26.93 -35.43
CA SER A 928 7.84 -25.52 -35.42
C SER A 928 7.44 -24.78 -34.13
N ILE A 929 8.04 -23.62 -33.86
CA ILE A 929 7.62 -22.74 -32.74
C ILE A 929 6.23 -22.15 -33.02
N GLU A 930 5.92 -21.95 -34.28
CA GLU A 930 4.62 -21.49 -34.78
C GLU A 930 3.50 -22.49 -34.42
N ASP A 931 3.79 -23.79 -34.35
CA ASP A 931 2.84 -24.79 -33.86
C ASP A 931 2.55 -24.62 -32.36
N VAL A 932 3.58 -24.30 -31.55
CA VAL A 932 3.39 -23.98 -30.12
C VAL A 932 2.50 -22.75 -29.98
N GLN A 933 2.80 -21.70 -30.74
CA GLN A 933 2.04 -20.46 -30.75
C GLN A 933 0.57 -20.72 -31.11
N ARG A 934 0.33 -21.42 -32.22
CA ARG A 934 -1.03 -21.77 -32.66
C ARG A 934 -1.80 -22.53 -31.58
N ILE A 935 -1.20 -23.57 -30.99
CA ILE A 935 -1.85 -24.34 -29.92
C ILE A 935 -2.19 -23.45 -28.72
N VAL A 936 -1.29 -22.53 -28.32
CA VAL A 936 -1.54 -21.62 -27.19
C VAL A 936 -2.70 -20.67 -27.45
N PHE A 937 -2.83 -20.14 -28.67
CA PHE A 937 -3.92 -19.21 -29.02
C PHE A 937 -5.25 -19.93 -29.34
N ASP A 938 -5.21 -21.16 -29.85
CA ASP A 938 -6.41 -21.95 -30.18
C ASP A 938 -7.01 -22.69 -28.97
N ALA A 939 -6.27 -22.78 -27.86
CA ALA A 939 -6.72 -23.47 -26.65
C ALA A 939 -7.78 -22.71 -25.85
N SER A 940 -8.71 -23.48 -25.27
CA SER A 940 -9.64 -23.03 -24.23
C SER A 940 -9.16 -23.61 -22.90
N TYR A 941 -8.51 -22.79 -22.07
CA TYR A 941 -7.90 -23.22 -20.81
C TYR A 941 -8.92 -23.15 -19.66
N LEU A 942 -9.37 -24.30 -19.16
CA LEU A 942 -10.27 -24.36 -18.02
C LEU A 942 -9.52 -24.10 -16.72
N VAL A 943 -9.93 -23.09 -15.96
CA VAL A 943 -9.41 -22.76 -14.63
C VAL A 943 -9.87 -23.81 -13.62
N MET A 944 -8.94 -24.63 -13.16
CA MET A 944 -9.20 -25.74 -12.24
C MET A 944 -9.11 -25.28 -10.78
N GLY A 945 -8.21 -24.35 -10.48
CA GLY A 945 -8.00 -23.78 -9.16
C GLY A 945 -7.39 -22.39 -9.25
N LEU A 946 -7.32 -21.71 -8.12
CA LEU A 946 -6.73 -20.38 -7.98
C LEU A 946 -5.67 -20.41 -6.88
N GLY A 947 -4.72 -19.49 -6.94
CA GLY A 947 -3.60 -19.43 -6.00
C GLY A 947 -2.39 -20.29 -6.36
N ASP A 948 -2.19 -20.64 -7.64
CA ASP A 948 -0.98 -21.29 -8.18
C ASP A 948 -0.18 -20.32 -9.08
N VAL A 949 0.70 -19.46 -8.56
CA VAL A 949 0.88 -19.21 -7.13
C VAL A 949 0.53 -17.77 -6.76
N TYR A 950 -0.25 -17.64 -5.68
CA TYR A 950 -0.76 -16.40 -5.08
C TYR A 950 -1.79 -15.58 -5.87
N LEU A 951 -2.59 -14.79 -5.14
CA LEU A 951 -3.41 -13.68 -5.63
C LEU A 951 -4.24 -13.96 -6.90
N GLY A 952 -5.02 -15.05 -6.88
CA GLY A 952 -5.90 -15.41 -7.99
C GLY A 952 -5.18 -15.96 -9.22
N ALA A 953 -3.89 -16.27 -9.14
CA ALA A 953 -3.17 -16.97 -10.20
C ALA A 953 -3.86 -18.31 -10.50
N PRO A 954 -4.28 -18.57 -11.75
CA PRO A 954 -4.98 -19.79 -12.08
C PRO A 954 -4.01 -20.96 -12.20
N VAL A 955 -4.44 -22.15 -11.81
CA VAL A 955 -3.98 -23.39 -12.44
C VAL A 955 -5.04 -23.80 -13.46
N ALA A 956 -4.69 -23.81 -14.73
CA ALA A 956 -5.61 -24.08 -15.82
C ALA A 956 -5.10 -25.17 -16.76
N THR A 957 -5.98 -25.88 -17.46
CA THR A 957 -5.57 -26.85 -18.48
C THR A 957 -6.51 -26.80 -19.70
N PRO A 958 -6.01 -27.02 -20.92
CA PRO A 958 -6.87 -27.09 -22.10
C PRO A 958 -7.98 -28.15 -21.99
N LEU A 959 -9.20 -27.75 -22.37
CA LEU A 959 -10.34 -28.67 -22.53
C LEU A 959 -10.00 -29.74 -23.57
N ASP A 960 -9.47 -29.35 -24.73
CA ASP A 960 -9.00 -30.30 -25.75
C ASP A 960 -7.67 -30.95 -25.33
N PRO A 961 -7.60 -32.28 -25.12
CA PRO A 961 -6.35 -32.95 -24.77
C PRO A 961 -5.23 -32.78 -25.80
N ARG A 962 -5.55 -32.47 -27.06
CA ARG A 962 -4.57 -32.20 -28.13
C ARG A 962 -3.86 -30.85 -27.96
N HIS A 963 -4.38 -29.98 -27.10
CA HIS A 963 -3.77 -28.69 -26.80
C HIS A 963 -2.96 -28.69 -25.50
N ARG A 964 -2.94 -29.80 -24.75
CA ARG A 964 -2.19 -29.95 -23.51
C ARG A 964 -0.70 -30.13 -23.80
N LEU A 965 0.00 -29.01 -23.97
CA LEU A 965 1.45 -28.97 -24.09
C LEU A 965 2.07 -29.41 -22.75
N VAL A 966 2.82 -30.51 -22.75
CA VAL A 966 3.48 -31.05 -21.56
C VAL A 966 4.88 -30.48 -21.45
N THR A 967 5.27 -30.02 -20.25
CA THR A 967 6.58 -29.45 -19.97
C THR A 967 7.09 -29.91 -18.60
N THR A 968 8.34 -29.59 -18.25
CA THR A 968 8.79 -29.64 -16.84
C THR A 968 8.67 -28.30 -16.15
N LYS A 969 8.48 -28.31 -14.83
CA LYS A 969 8.79 -27.16 -13.99
C LYS A 969 10.33 -26.95 -13.93
N TYR A 970 10.78 -25.71 -13.75
CA TYR A 970 12.18 -25.33 -13.57
C TYR A 970 12.79 -26.08 -12.38
N ASN A 971 14.07 -26.48 -12.52
CA ASN A 971 14.82 -27.13 -11.45
C ASN A 971 16.25 -26.55 -11.32
N PRO A 972 16.55 -25.78 -10.24
CA PRO A 972 15.61 -25.25 -9.24
C PRO A 972 14.70 -24.16 -9.84
N ALA A 973 13.63 -23.79 -9.13
CA ALA A 973 12.70 -22.73 -9.56
C ALA A 973 13.39 -21.35 -9.65
N ARG A 974 12.81 -20.43 -10.44
CA ARG A 974 13.31 -19.05 -10.53
C ARG A 974 13.08 -18.30 -9.22
N THR A 975 14.02 -17.44 -8.87
CA THR A 975 13.89 -16.49 -7.76
C THR A 975 13.03 -15.27 -8.13
N TRP A 976 12.91 -14.95 -9.43
CA TRP A 976 12.15 -13.81 -9.94
C TRP A 976 11.33 -14.17 -11.19
N THR A 977 10.07 -13.76 -11.20
CA THR A 977 9.09 -13.92 -12.27
C THR A 977 8.27 -12.62 -12.33
N PRO A 978 8.14 -11.99 -13.51
CA PRO A 978 7.38 -10.76 -13.64
C PRO A 978 5.87 -11.01 -13.45
N GLU A 979 5.19 -10.01 -12.89
CA GLU A 979 3.74 -10.03 -12.68
C GLU A 979 2.97 -10.31 -13.99
N ASN A 980 2.02 -11.25 -13.91
CA ASN A 980 1.19 -11.79 -15.00
C ASN A 980 1.95 -12.35 -16.19
N ALA A 981 3.17 -12.82 -15.95
CA ALA A 981 3.79 -13.78 -16.86
C ALA A 981 2.87 -14.99 -17.02
N VAL A 982 2.80 -15.51 -18.23
CA VAL A 982 2.05 -16.72 -18.57
C VAL A 982 3.05 -17.84 -18.80
N GLY A 983 2.86 -18.95 -18.09
CA GLY A 983 3.75 -20.10 -18.19
C GLY A 983 3.01 -21.43 -18.20
N ILE A 984 3.69 -22.46 -18.71
CA ILE A 984 3.23 -23.85 -18.76
C ILE A 984 4.15 -24.71 -17.89
N GLY A 985 3.60 -25.58 -17.05
CA GLY A 985 4.32 -26.46 -16.14
C GLY A 985 3.58 -27.79 -16.01
N GLY A 986 4.22 -28.91 -16.37
CA GLY A 986 3.46 -30.13 -16.63
C GLY A 986 2.49 -29.90 -17.79
N ALA A 987 1.23 -30.31 -17.64
CA ALA A 987 0.13 -30.03 -18.58
C ALA A 987 -0.73 -28.81 -18.18
N TYR A 988 -0.22 -27.96 -17.28
CA TYR A 988 -0.95 -26.83 -16.70
C TYR A 988 -0.42 -25.50 -17.18
N LEU A 989 -1.32 -24.53 -17.28
CA LEU A 989 -1.05 -23.12 -17.52
C LEU A 989 -1.26 -22.33 -16.23
N CYS A 990 -0.35 -21.38 -15.98
CA CYS A 990 -0.41 -20.42 -14.89
C CYS A 990 -0.31 -18.99 -15.44
N VAL A 991 -1.00 -18.05 -14.79
CA VAL A 991 -0.77 -16.60 -14.92
C VAL A 991 -0.38 -16.05 -13.55
N TYR A 992 0.89 -15.65 -13.39
CA TYR A 992 1.42 -15.24 -12.08
C TYR A 992 0.69 -13.98 -11.56
N GLY A 993 0.02 -14.06 -10.41
CA GLY A 993 -0.82 -12.96 -9.89
C GLY A 993 -0.04 -11.74 -9.38
N MET A 994 1.23 -11.95 -9.06
CA MET A 994 2.18 -10.96 -8.53
C MET A 994 3.60 -11.29 -8.99
N GLU A 995 4.51 -10.34 -8.81
CA GLU A 995 5.95 -10.57 -8.95
C GLU A 995 6.47 -11.48 -7.83
N GLY A 996 7.32 -12.46 -8.16
CA GLY A 996 7.83 -13.40 -7.15
C GLY A 996 8.55 -14.63 -7.72
N PRO A 997 8.80 -15.68 -6.92
CA PRO A 997 9.38 -16.92 -7.41
C PRO A 997 8.42 -17.68 -8.33
N GLY A 998 8.94 -18.51 -9.24
CA GLY A 998 8.11 -19.26 -10.19
C GLY A 998 8.81 -20.41 -10.89
N GLY A 999 8.05 -21.47 -11.19
CA GLY A 999 8.57 -22.71 -11.77
C GLY A 999 8.15 -23.02 -13.21
N TYR A 1000 7.19 -22.30 -13.79
CA TYR A 1000 6.60 -22.69 -15.09
C TYR A 1000 7.40 -22.13 -16.27
N GLN A 1001 7.39 -22.81 -17.41
CA GLN A 1001 8.03 -22.40 -18.66
C GLN A 1001 7.23 -21.29 -19.33
N PHE A 1002 7.82 -20.10 -19.47
CA PHE A 1002 7.15 -18.94 -20.07
C PHE A 1002 6.76 -19.12 -21.55
N VAL A 1003 5.60 -18.55 -21.89
CA VAL A 1003 5.13 -18.34 -23.27
C VAL A 1003 4.87 -16.85 -23.59
N GLY A 1004 4.62 -16.02 -22.58
CA GLY A 1004 4.33 -14.60 -22.78
C GLY A 1004 3.91 -13.88 -21.51
N ARG A 1005 3.26 -12.72 -21.65
CA ARG A 1005 2.70 -11.93 -20.54
C ARG A 1005 1.33 -11.37 -20.89
N THR A 1006 0.46 -11.21 -19.89
CA THR A 1006 -0.91 -10.70 -20.05
C THR A 1006 -1.22 -9.55 -19.08
N VAL A 1007 -2.48 -9.14 -18.99
CA VAL A 1007 -3.00 -8.13 -18.05
C VAL A 1007 -3.15 -8.70 -16.63
N GLN A 1008 -3.51 -7.83 -15.69
CA GLN A 1008 -3.51 -8.12 -14.26
C GLN A 1008 -4.59 -9.13 -13.86
N MET A 1009 -4.19 -10.18 -13.13
CA MET A 1009 -5.16 -11.10 -12.49
C MET A 1009 -5.73 -10.53 -11.19
N TRP A 1010 -5.09 -9.50 -10.63
CA TRP A 1010 -5.40 -8.89 -9.35
C TRP A 1010 -5.51 -7.36 -9.48
N ASN A 1011 -6.58 -6.78 -8.97
CA ASN A 1011 -6.72 -5.34 -8.78
C ASN A 1011 -6.71 -5.02 -7.29
N ARG A 1012 -5.63 -4.42 -6.84
CA ARG A 1012 -5.36 -4.22 -5.41
C ARG A 1012 -6.40 -3.32 -4.72
N TYR A 1013 -6.93 -2.32 -5.42
CA TYR A 1013 -7.70 -1.26 -4.77
C TYR A 1013 -9.03 -0.95 -5.43
N ARG A 1014 -9.13 -1.11 -6.75
CA ARG A 1014 -10.26 -0.59 -7.52
C ARG A 1014 -11.22 -1.70 -7.88
N GLN A 1015 -12.50 -1.40 -7.75
CA GLN A 1015 -13.55 -2.14 -8.40
C GLN A 1015 -13.78 -1.54 -9.77
N THR A 1016 -13.89 -2.39 -10.78
CA THR A 1016 -14.14 -2.02 -12.18
C THR A 1016 -15.20 -2.96 -12.75
N ARG A 1017 -15.45 -2.93 -14.05
CA ARG A 1017 -16.39 -3.88 -14.67
C ARG A 1017 -15.89 -5.32 -14.70
N ASP A 1018 -14.57 -5.51 -14.68
CA ASP A 1018 -13.94 -6.83 -14.65
C ASP A 1018 -13.61 -7.30 -13.21
N PHE A 1019 -13.45 -6.34 -12.28
CA PHE A 1019 -13.23 -6.59 -10.85
C PHE A 1019 -14.47 -6.14 -10.05
N THR A 1020 -15.44 -7.04 -9.90
CA THR A 1020 -16.77 -6.75 -9.34
C THR A 1020 -17.01 -7.42 -7.99
N ASP A 1021 -18.12 -7.07 -7.33
CA ASP A 1021 -18.64 -7.74 -6.14
C ASP A 1021 -17.69 -7.75 -4.92
N GLY A 1022 -16.82 -6.74 -4.83
CA GLY A 1022 -15.80 -6.64 -3.78
C GLY A 1022 -14.62 -7.60 -3.98
N LYS A 1023 -14.55 -8.29 -5.13
CA LYS A 1023 -13.46 -9.22 -5.45
C LYS A 1023 -12.30 -8.47 -6.10
N GLN A 1024 -11.11 -8.73 -5.57
CA GLN A 1024 -9.86 -8.17 -6.11
C GLN A 1024 -9.21 -9.09 -7.14
N TRP A 1025 -9.73 -10.29 -7.36
CA TRP A 1025 -9.23 -11.25 -8.34
C TRP A 1025 -10.19 -11.34 -9.54
N LEU A 1026 -9.62 -11.51 -10.73
CA LEU A 1026 -10.35 -11.52 -12.00
C LEU A 1026 -11.08 -12.84 -12.25
N LEU A 1027 -10.39 -13.96 -12.03
CA LEU A 1027 -10.80 -15.29 -12.49
C LEU A 1027 -11.66 -16.02 -11.47
N ARG A 1028 -12.51 -16.91 -11.94
CA ARG A 1028 -13.37 -17.79 -11.13
C ARG A 1028 -13.07 -19.24 -11.47
N PHE A 1029 -13.41 -20.15 -10.56
CA PHE A 1029 -13.35 -21.58 -10.87
C PHE A 1029 -14.19 -21.88 -12.11
N PHE A 1030 -13.66 -22.71 -13.00
CA PHE A 1030 -14.26 -23.08 -14.28
C PHE A 1030 -14.41 -21.96 -15.31
N ASP A 1031 -13.78 -20.80 -15.13
CA ASP A 1031 -13.55 -19.89 -16.26
C ASP A 1031 -12.72 -20.59 -17.34
N GLN A 1032 -12.93 -20.18 -18.59
CA GLN A 1032 -12.20 -20.64 -19.76
C GLN A 1032 -11.37 -19.47 -20.31
N LEU A 1033 -10.05 -19.54 -20.17
CA LEU A 1033 -9.17 -18.52 -20.71
C LEU A 1033 -8.94 -18.78 -22.20
N ARG A 1034 -9.04 -17.72 -23.00
CA ARG A 1034 -8.62 -17.70 -24.40
C ARG A 1034 -7.71 -16.50 -24.64
N PHE A 1035 -6.58 -16.73 -25.27
CA PHE A 1035 -5.65 -15.64 -25.57
C PHE A 1035 -5.90 -15.05 -26.95
N TYR A 1036 -5.58 -13.78 -27.13
CA TYR A 1036 -5.43 -13.16 -28.45
C TYR A 1036 -4.13 -12.36 -28.50
N PRO A 1037 -3.43 -12.32 -29.66
CA PRO A 1037 -2.11 -11.73 -29.73
C PRO A 1037 -2.17 -10.21 -29.66
N VAL A 1038 -1.24 -9.61 -28.92
CA VAL A 1038 -0.94 -8.17 -28.91
C VAL A 1038 0.58 -7.97 -28.91
N SER A 1039 1.05 -6.80 -29.31
CA SER A 1039 2.45 -6.42 -29.15
C SER A 1039 2.79 -6.12 -27.68
N ALA A 1040 4.08 -6.13 -27.35
CA ALA A 1040 4.54 -5.76 -26.01
C ALA A 1040 4.23 -4.29 -25.65
N GLU A 1041 4.25 -3.39 -26.63
CA GLU A 1041 3.93 -1.97 -26.45
C GLU A 1041 2.43 -1.77 -26.20
N GLU A 1042 1.57 -2.42 -26.98
CA GLU A 1042 0.12 -2.43 -26.75
C GLU A 1042 -0.22 -3.03 -25.38
N LEU A 1043 0.43 -4.13 -24.99
CA LEU A 1043 0.19 -4.75 -23.69
C LEU A 1043 0.49 -3.80 -22.53
N LEU A 1044 1.56 -3.00 -22.60
CA LEU A 1044 1.89 -2.04 -21.53
C LEU A 1044 0.79 -1.01 -21.34
N GLN A 1045 0.22 -0.48 -22.44
CA GLN A 1045 -0.92 0.44 -22.37
C GLN A 1045 -2.16 -0.25 -21.80
N LEU A 1046 -2.50 -1.45 -22.30
CA LEU A 1046 -3.63 -2.23 -21.78
C LEU A 1046 -3.49 -2.53 -20.29
N ARG A 1047 -2.28 -2.86 -19.81
CA ARG A 1047 -1.99 -3.08 -18.39
C ARG A 1047 -2.20 -1.85 -17.52
N GLU A 1048 -1.94 -0.65 -18.05
CA GLU A 1048 -2.18 0.62 -17.35
C GLU A 1048 -3.69 0.91 -17.29
N ASP A 1049 -4.39 0.72 -18.41
CA ASP A 1049 -5.80 1.05 -18.56
C ASP A 1049 -6.73 0.05 -17.85
N PHE A 1050 -6.35 -1.23 -17.81
CA PHE A 1050 -7.18 -2.31 -17.28
C PHE A 1050 -7.52 -2.13 -15.80
N ILE A 1051 -6.52 -1.95 -14.94
CA ILE A 1051 -6.73 -1.77 -13.50
C ILE A 1051 -7.46 -0.47 -13.14
N ARG A 1052 -7.58 0.45 -14.10
CA ARG A 1052 -8.30 1.73 -13.98
C ARG A 1052 -9.70 1.69 -14.58
N GLY A 1053 -10.10 0.58 -15.22
CA GLY A 1053 -11.39 0.44 -15.88
C GLY A 1053 -11.52 1.23 -17.19
N ARG A 1054 -10.40 1.60 -17.84
CA ARG A 1054 -10.38 2.25 -19.15
C ARG A 1054 -10.31 1.25 -20.32
N PHE A 1055 -9.98 0.01 -20.00
CA PHE A 1055 -10.02 -1.14 -20.90
C PHE A 1055 -10.85 -2.23 -20.21
N GLU A 1056 -11.75 -2.85 -20.97
CA GLU A 1056 -12.62 -3.92 -20.50
C GLU A 1056 -12.29 -5.20 -21.25
N LEU A 1057 -12.30 -6.34 -20.56
CA LEU A 1057 -12.12 -7.62 -21.23
C LEU A 1057 -13.42 -8.07 -21.89
N LYS A 1058 -13.28 -8.78 -23.01
CA LYS A 1058 -14.39 -9.52 -23.57
C LYS A 1058 -14.62 -10.77 -22.72
N VAL A 1059 -15.76 -10.81 -22.03
CA VAL A 1059 -16.19 -11.94 -21.19
C VAL A 1059 -17.53 -12.46 -21.67
N GLU A 1060 -17.60 -13.73 -22.03
CA GLU A 1060 -18.82 -14.38 -22.51
C GLU A 1060 -19.37 -15.35 -21.44
N PRO A 1061 -20.65 -15.26 -21.04
CA PRO A 1061 -21.26 -16.28 -20.20
C PRO A 1061 -21.27 -17.64 -20.91
N ALA A 1062 -20.94 -18.71 -20.18
CA ALA A 1062 -20.95 -20.07 -20.68
C ALA A 1062 -21.47 -21.04 -19.61
N THR A 1063 -21.78 -22.25 -20.02
CA THR A 1063 -22.10 -23.36 -19.13
C THR A 1063 -21.22 -24.53 -19.52
N LEU A 1064 -20.54 -25.13 -18.56
CA LEU A 1064 -19.75 -26.33 -18.80
C LEU A 1064 -20.56 -27.54 -18.33
N ARG A 1065 -20.83 -28.45 -19.27
CA ARG A 1065 -21.55 -29.70 -19.00
C ARG A 1065 -20.61 -30.89 -19.15
N LEU A 1066 -20.65 -31.81 -18.20
CA LEU A 1066 -19.77 -32.95 -18.26
C LEU A 1066 -20.13 -33.92 -19.40
N SER A 1067 -21.42 -34.08 -19.69
CA SER A 1067 -21.93 -34.88 -20.81
C SER A 1067 -21.38 -34.40 -22.17
N GLU A 1068 -21.44 -33.09 -22.44
CA GLU A 1068 -20.89 -32.50 -23.67
C GLU A 1068 -19.38 -32.70 -23.80
N TYR A 1069 -18.64 -32.61 -22.69
CA TYR A 1069 -17.20 -32.90 -22.67
C TYR A 1069 -16.90 -34.37 -22.98
N ARG A 1070 -17.68 -35.31 -22.44
CA ARG A 1070 -17.53 -36.75 -22.75
C ARG A 1070 -17.84 -37.05 -24.22
N ASP A 1071 -18.89 -36.46 -24.76
CA ASP A 1071 -19.24 -36.59 -26.17
C ASP A 1071 -18.12 -36.06 -27.07
N PHE A 1072 -17.51 -34.92 -26.70
CA PHE A 1072 -16.34 -34.38 -27.38
C PHE A 1072 -15.14 -35.36 -27.35
N LEU A 1073 -14.83 -35.93 -26.18
CA LEU A 1073 -13.75 -36.91 -26.05
C LEU A 1073 -14.01 -38.17 -26.87
N ALA A 1074 -15.24 -38.66 -26.89
CA ALA A 1074 -15.64 -39.82 -27.67
C ALA A 1074 -15.52 -39.56 -29.18
N ALA A 1075 -16.00 -38.41 -29.65
CA ALA A 1075 -15.95 -38.02 -31.05
C ALA A 1075 -14.52 -37.78 -31.57
N ASN A 1076 -13.58 -37.40 -30.70
CA ASN A 1076 -12.20 -37.08 -31.07
C ASN A 1076 -11.17 -38.13 -30.61
N ARG A 1077 -11.62 -39.30 -30.12
CA ARG A 1077 -10.79 -40.32 -29.46
C ARG A 1077 -9.51 -40.66 -30.24
N ASP A 1078 -9.64 -40.98 -31.51
CA ASP A 1078 -8.51 -41.44 -32.34
C ASP A 1078 -7.48 -40.33 -32.57
N SER A 1079 -7.96 -39.10 -32.82
CA SER A 1079 -7.10 -37.92 -32.99
C SER A 1079 -6.36 -37.57 -31.69
N ILE A 1080 -7.04 -37.64 -30.54
CA ILE A 1080 -6.45 -37.45 -29.22
C ILE A 1080 -5.36 -38.52 -28.95
N ALA A 1081 -5.67 -39.79 -29.23
CA ALA A 1081 -4.73 -40.89 -29.03
C ALA A 1081 -3.47 -40.75 -29.89
N ALA A 1082 -3.62 -40.38 -31.17
CA ALA A 1082 -2.49 -40.13 -32.07
C ALA A 1082 -1.60 -38.98 -31.59
N PHE A 1083 -2.20 -37.86 -31.15
CA PHE A 1083 -1.46 -36.73 -30.60
C PHE A 1083 -0.68 -37.11 -29.34
N LYS A 1084 -1.34 -37.77 -28.37
CA LYS A 1084 -0.71 -38.21 -27.12
C LYS A 1084 0.44 -39.18 -27.38
N SER A 1085 0.28 -40.10 -28.34
CA SER A 1085 1.35 -41.05 -28.70
C SER A 1085 2.59 -40.34 -29.27
N ARG A 1086 2.40 -39.35 -30.17
CA ARG A 1086 3.49 -38.52 -30.71
C ARG A 1086 4.19 -37.72 -29.59
N GLN A 1087 3.41 -37.07 -28.74
CA GLN A 1087 3.92 -36.28 -27.61
C GLN A 1087 4.73 -37.14 -26.64
N GLN A 1088 4.20 -38.31 -26.25
CA GLN A 1088 4.87 -39.23 -25.33
C GLN A 1088 6.21 -39.72 -25.88
N ALA A 1089 6.27 -40.07 -27.17
CA ALA A 1089 7.51 -40.49 -27.82
C ALA A 1089 8.58 -39.37 -27.82
N ALA A 1090 8.17 -38.12 -28.04
CA ALA A 1090 9.07 -36.97 -27.98
C ALA A 1090 9.55 -36.66 -26.55
N PHE A 1091 8.64 -36.76 -25.57
CA PHE A 1091 8.95 -36.61 -24.16
C PHE A 1091 9.97 -37.65 -23.69
N ASP A 1092 9.77 -38.92 -24.05
CA ASP A 1092 10.72 -39.99 -23.72
C ASP A 1092 12.08 -39.76 -24.38
N ALA A 1093 12.11 -39.33 -25.64
CA ALA A 1093 13.35 -38.98 -26.33
C ALA A 1093 14.11 -37.81 -25.68
N GLU A 1094 13.39 -36.78 -25.22
CA GLU A 1094 13.98 -35.64 -24.51
C GLU A 1094 14.53 -36.07 -23.14
N ARG A 1095 13.79 -36.91 -22.40
CA ARG A 1095 14.25 -37.46 -21.12
C ARG A 1095 15.52 -38.28 -21.27
N GLU A 1096 15.60 -39.14 -22.29
CA GLU A 1096 16.82 -39.92 -22.57
C GLU A 1096 17.99 -39.03 -22.96
N ARG A 1097 17.75 -37.93 -23.68
CA ARG A 1097 18.79 -36.92 -23.98
C ARG A 1097 19.35 -36.31 -22.70
N TRP A 1098 18.50 -35.99 -21.72
CA TRP A 1098 18.95 -35.45 -20.43
C TRP A 1098 19.72 -36.48 -19.61
N ARG A 1099 19.34 -37.77 -19.68
CA ARG A 1099 20.10 -38.89 -19.09
C ARG A 1099 21.49 -38.94 -19.68
N ALA A 1100 21.59 -38.95 -21.00
CA ALA A 1100 22.86 -39.03 -21.71
C ALA A 1100 23.79 -37.83 -21.42
N ASN A 1101 23.24 -36.63 -21.22
CA ASN A 1101 24.01 -35.42 -20.97
C ASN A 1101 24.28 -35.13 -19.48
N GLY A 1102 23.83 -36.00 -18.56
CA GLY A 1102 23.97 -35.77 -17.11
C GLY A 1102 23.14 -34.60 -16.57
N GLN A 1103 22.14 -34.10 -17.32
CA GLN A 1103 21.37 -32.90 -16.98
C GLN A 1103 20.15 -33.19 -16.06
N LEU A 1104 19.88 -34.47 -15.78
CA LEU A 1104 18.73 -34.92 -14.98
C LEU A 1104 18.84 -34.57 -13.50
N THR A 1105 20.06 -34.56 -12.95
CA THR A 1105 20.36 -34.21 -11.56
C THR A 1105 21.19 -32.94 -11.54
N PHE A 1106 20.59 -31.82 -11.12
CA PHE A 1106 21.33 -30.60 -10.83
C PHE A 1106 21.87 -30.68 -9.40
N HIS A 1107 23.19 -30.69 -9.28
CA HIS A 1107 23.87 -30.53 -8.00
C HIS A 1107 24.20 -29.05 -7.84
N SER A 1108 23.45 -28.32 -7.02
CA SER A 1108 23.98 -27.07 -6.50
C SER A 1108 25.17 -27.45 -5.63
N GLU A 1109 26.37 -27.03 -5.98
CA GLU A 1109 27.44 -26.86 -5.00
C GLU A 1109 26.92 -25.81 -4.01
N ALA A 1110 26.18 -26.24 -2.99
CA ALA A 1110 26.10 -25.49 -1.76
C ALA A 1110 27.54 -25.44 -1.28
N GLN A 1111 28.21 -24.30 -1.53
CA GLN A 1111 29.52 -24.05 -0.95
C GLN A 1111 29.33 -24.25 0.55
N ALA A 1112 29.89 -25.34 1.05
CA ALA A 1112 30.04 -25.56 2.47
C ALA A 1112 30.71 -24.31 3.02
N VAL A 1113 30.04 -23.65 3.96
CA VAL A 1113 30.62 -22.56 4.72
C VAL A 1113 31.93 -23.09 5.31
N SER A 1114 33.02 -22.45 4.94
CA SER A 1114 34.37 -22.74 5.44
C SER A 1114 34.35 -22.89 6.96
N GLU A 1115 35.10 -23.87 7.45
CA GLU A 1115 35.37 -24.05 8.88
C GLU A 1115 35.79 -22.74 9.54
N ARG A 1116 35.36 -22.55 10.80
CA ARG A 1116 35.66 -21.39 11.65
C ARG A 1116 37.14 -21.00 11.55
N GLU A 1117 37.46 -19.87 10.90
CA GLU A 1117 38.71 -19.17 11.17
C GLU A 1117 38.60 -18.49 12.54
N GLU A 1118 39.65 -18.64 13.36
CA GLU A 1118 39.74 -18.04 14.69
C GLU A 1118 39.48 -16.53 14.66
N VAL A 1119 38.71 -16.04 15.64
CA VAL A 1119 38.42 -14.61 15.86
C VAL A 1119 39.74 -13.85 16.00
N GLN A 1120 40.17 -13.17 14.93
CA GLN A 1120 41.29 -12.22 15.02
C GLN A 1120 40.86 -11.05 15.91
N ALA A 1121 41.59 -10.85 17.01
CA ALA A 1121 41.35 -9.78 17.97
C ALA A 1121 41.24 -8.41 17.30
N LEU A 1122 40.23 -7.63 17.69
CA LEU A 1122 40.05 -6.25 17.21
C LEU A 1122 41.17 -5.37 17.76
N PRO A 1123 41.80 -4.51 16.93
CA PRO A 1123 42.79 -3.54 17.40
C PRO A 1123 42.19 -2.60 18.46
N GLU A 1124 42.97 -2.26 19.48
CA GLU A 1124 42.55 -1.39 20.59
C GLU A 1124 42.01 -0.04 20.07
N GLY A 1125 40.80 0.35 20.50
CA GLY A 1125 40.10 1.55 20.01
C GLY A 1125 39.31 1.38 18.70
N SER A 1126 39.10 0.15 18.22
CA SER A 1126 38.33 -0.13 17.00
C SER A 1126 36.95 -0.75 17.29
N VAL A 1127 35.97 -0.40 16.48
CA VAL A 1127 34.59 -0.92 16.48
C VAL A 1127 34.40 -1.81 15.25
N ALA A 1128 33.83 -3.00 15.43
CA ALA A 1128 33.53 -3.91 14.33
C ALA A 1128 32.09 -3.72 13.84
N ALA A 1129 31.90 -3.68 12.52
CA ALA A 1129 30.62 -3.95 11.90
C ALA A 1129 30.62 -5.41 11.43
N SER A 1130 29.84 -6.24 12.12
CA SER A 1130 29.68 -7.66 11.80
C SER A 1130 28.42 -7.90 10.98
N SER A 1131 28.39 -9.00 10.22
CA SER A 1131 27.17 -9.44 9.56
C SER A 1131 26.13 -9.83 10.63
N PRO A 1132 24.92 -9.24 10.63
CA PRO A 1132 23.84 -9.65 11.52
C PRO A 1132 23.18 -10.97 11.09
N VAL A 1133 23.50 -11.45 9.89
CA VAL A 1133 22.83 -12.57 9.23
C VAL A 1133 23.86 -13.46 8.52
N THR A 1134 23.50 -14.73 8.33
CA THR A 1134 24.20 -15.60 7.38
C THR A 1134 23.66 -15.36 5.97
N GLY A 1135 24.54 -15.14 5.00
CA GLY A 1135 24.18 -14.78 3.62
C GLY A 1135 25.39 -14.73 2.70
N SER A 1136 25.31 -13.92 1.63
CA SER A 1136 26.44 -13.64 0.75
C SER A 1136 26.62 -12.13 0.57
N VAL A 1137 27.85 -11.64 0.47
CA VAL A 1137 28.11 -10.21 0.28
C VAL A 1137 27.71 -9.83 -1.15
N TRP A 1138 26.70 -8.98 -1.30
CA TRP A 1138 26.26 -8.51 -2.60
C TRP A 1138 27.16 -7.39 -3.13
N LYS A 1139 27.42 -6.39 -2.27
CA LYS A 1139 28.15 -5.18 -2.64
C LYS A 1139 28.89 -4.61 -1.43
N VAL A 1140 30.08 -4.07 -1.63
CA VAL A 1140 30.80 -3.29 -0.62
C VAL A 1140 30.75 -1.80 -1.01
N ALA A 1141 30.23 -0.95 -0.13
CA ALA A 1141 29.95 0.46 -0.43
C ALA A 1141 31.10 1.40 -0.03
N VAL A 1142 31.95 0.99 0.92
CA VAL A 1142 33.06 1.81 1.46
C VAL A 1142 34.44 1.25 1.13
N LYS A 1143 35.48 2.02 1.43
CA LYS A 1143 36.89 1.61 1.28
C LYS A 1143 37.69 1.89 2.57
N PRO A 1144 38.79 1.16 2.84
CA PRO A 1144 39.69 1.50 3.93
C PRO A 1144 40.21 2.94 3.80
N GLY A 1145 40.23 3.68 4.90
CA GLY A 1145 40.57 5.10 4.99
C GLY A 1145 39.39 6.06 4.82
N GLN A 1146 38.20 5.58 4.49
CA GLN A 1146 36.99 6.41 4.36
C GLN A 1146 36.42 6.77 5.73
N ALA A 1147 36.17 8.06 5.98
CA ALA A 1147 35.37 8.51 7.11
C ALA A 1147 33.88 8.22 6.84
N VAL A 1148 33.18 7.71 7.84
CA VAL A 1148 31.77 7.34 7.78
C VAL A 1148 31.04 7.89 9.00
N GLU A 1149 29.81 8.35 8.79
CA GLU A 1149 28.93 8.82 9.86
C GLU A 1149 28.17 7.66 10.51
N GLU A 1150 27.66 7.86 11.74
CA GLU A 1150 26.73 6.90 12.36
C GLU A 1150 25.52 6.67 11.45
N GLY A 1151 25.25 5.40 11.11
CA GLY A 1151 24.17 5.00 10.23
C GLY A 1151 24.50 4.98 8.73
N GLU A 1152 25.73 5.35 8.32
CA GLU A 1152 26.15 5.28 6.92
C GLU A 1152 26.32 3.83 6.44
N GLU A 1153 25.91 3.54 5.20
CA GLU A 1153 25.99 2.19 4.60
C GLU A 1153 27.44 1.79 4.33
N LEU A 1154 27.86 0.66 4.90
CA LEU A 1154 29.19 0.10 4.74
C LEU A 1154 29.24 -0.93 3.59
N LEU A 1155 28.28 -1.85 3.57
CA LEU A 1155 28.14 -2.91 2.55
C LEU A 1155 26.73 -3.50 2.57
N ILE A 1156 26.40 -4.35 1.61
CA ILE A 1156 25.11 -5.05 1.47
C ILE A 1156 25.35 -6.55 1.46
N VAL A 1157 24.62 -7.28 2.31
CA VAL A 1157 24.57 -8.75 2.34
C VAL A 1157 23.24 -9.21 1.76
N GLU A 1158 23.26 -10.12 0.80
CA GLU A 1158 22.07 -10.86 0.36
C GLU A 1158 21.82 -12.03 1.32
N ALA A 1159 20.72 -11.98 2.07
CA ALA A 1159 20.26 -13.05 2.94
C ALA A 1159 18.73 -13.08 2.99
N MET A 1160 18.14 -14.26 3.23
CA MET A 1160 16.67 -14.40 3.32
C MET A 1160 15.92 -13.89 2.07
N LYS A 1161 16.56 -13.94 0.88
CA LYS A 1161 16.08 -13.38 -0.40
C LYS A 1161 15.92 -11.85 -0.40
N MET A 1162 16.66 -11.15 0.46
CA MET A 1162 16.64 -9.68 0.58
C MET A 1162 18.06 -9.14 0.58
N GLU A 1163 18.21 -7.91 0.09
CA GLU A 1163 19.41 -7.10 0.28
C GLU A 1163 19.36 -6.44 1.67
N ILE A 1164 20.36 -6.71 2.51
CA ILE A 1164 20.45 -6.23 3.89
C ILE A 1164 21.66 -5.32 4.02
N PRO A 1165 21.46 -3.99 4.17
CA PRO A 1165 22.56 -3.06 4.36
C PRO A 1165 23.16 -3.24 5.77
N ILE A 1166 24.49 -3.28 5.84
CA ILE A 1166 25.26 -3.19 7.08
C ILE A 1166 25.70 -1.74 7.21
N VAL A 1167 25.31 -1.11 8.31
CA VAL A 1167 25.58 0.32 8.55
C VAL A 1167 26.57 0.52 9.70
N ALA A 1168 27.21 1.68 9.75
CA ALA A 1168 28.09 2.06 10.85
C ALA A 1168 27.30 2.29 12.15
N GLU A 1169 27.69 1.65 13.26
CA GLU A 1169 27.04 1.86 14.58
C GLU A 1169 27.47 3.16 15.28
N SER A 1170 28.54 3.80 14.79
CA SER A 1170 29.07 5.07 15.29
C SER A 1170 29.91 5.74 14.19
N ALA A 1171 30.07 7.06 14.23
CA ALA A 1171 30.99 7.76 13.35
C ALA A 1171 32.45 7.29 13.56
N GLY A 1172 33.23 7.25 12.48
CA GLY A 1172 34.62 6.80 12.53
C GLY A 1172 35.27 6.64 11.16
N ILE A 1173 36.48 6.08 11.14
CA ILE A 1173 37.23 5.82 9.90
C ILE A 1173 37.31 4.32 9.66
N VAL A 1174 36.92 3.87 8.47
CA VAL A 1174 37.04 2.46 8.04
C VAL A 1174 38.51 2.07 8.02
N ALA A 1175 38.94 1.22 8.94
CA ALA A 1175 40.33 0.78 9.07
C ALA A 1175 40.63 -0.44 8.18
N GLU A 1176 39.68 -1.38 8.08
CA GLU A 1176 39.87 -2.66 7.40
C GLU A 1176 38.54 -3.18 6.82
N LEU A 1177 38.59 -3.81 5.64
CA LEU A 1177 37.51 -4.60 5.06
C LEU A 1177 37.93 -6.07 5.06
N ARG A 1178 37.13 -6.95 5.65
CA ARG A 1178 37.39 -8.39 5.78
C ARG A 1178 36.48 -9.24 4.88
N CYS A 1179 35.88 -8.63 3.88
CA CYS A 1179 34.90 -9.28 3.00
C CYS A 1179 35.05 -8.83 1.54
N GLU A 1180 34.57 -9.67 0.63
CA GLU A 1180 34.56 -9.42 -0.82
C GLU A 1180 33.17 -9.76 -1.39
N ALA A 1181 32.74 -9.01 -2.42
CA ALA A 1181 31.48 -9.29 -3.10
C ALA A 1181 31.47 -10.71 -3.70
N GLY A 1182 30.34 -11.41 -3.57
CA GLY A 1182 30.13 -12.79 -4.00
C GLY A 1182 30.50 -13.85 -2.96
N LYS A 1183 31.15 -13.51 -1.84
CA LYS A 1183 31.51 -14.50 -0.81
C LYS A 1183 30.41 -14.70 0.23
N ALA A 1184 30.26 -15.94 0.68
CA ALA A 1184 29.39 -16.30 1.80
C ALA A 1184 29.93 -15.71 3.11
N VAL A 1185 29.02 -15.29 3.99
CA VAL A 1185 29.29 -14.73 5.31
C VAL A 1185 28.32 -15.33 6.33
N ASN A 1186 28.78 -15.53 7.55
CA ASN A 1186 27.96 -16.00 8.68
C ASN A 1186 27.51 -14.84 9.56
N ALA A 1187 26.39 -15.03 10.26
CA ALA A 1187 26.01 -14.14 11.34
C ALA A 1187 27.14 -14.08 12.39
N GLY A 1188 27.59 -12.86 12.71
CA GLY A 1188 28.68 -12.58 13.64
C GLY A 1188 30.04 -12.33 12.97
N ASP A 1189 30.23 -12.71 11.70
CA ASP A 1189 31.49 -12.47 10.98
C ASP A 1189 31.79 -10.97 10.93
N VAL A 1190 32.99 -10.57 11.36
CA VAL A 1190 33.44 -9.18 11.29
C VAL A 1190 33.71 -8.85 9.83
N LEU A 1191 32.91 -7.95 9.25
CA LEU A 1191 33.03 -7.58 7.83
C LEU A 1191 33.84 -6.28 7.65
N VAL A 1192 33.67 -5.33 8.56
CA VAL A 1192 34.36 -4.03 8.54
C VAL A 1192 34.88 -3.72 9.93
N VAL A 1193 36.11 -3.22 10.03
CA VAL A 1193 36.68 -2.68 11.27
C VAL A 1193 36.82 -1.18 11.11
N MET A 1194 36.30 -0.40 12.06
CA MET A 1194 36.34 1.06 12.09
C MET A 1194 37.12 1.55 13.30
N LYS A 1195 37.84 2.66 13.18
CA LYS A 1195 38.39 3.39 14.34
C LYS A 1195 37.43 4.49 14.75
N ALA A 1196 36.99 4.49 16.00
CA ALA A 1196 36.10 5.53 16.52
C ALA A 1196 36.83 6.88 16.57
N GLU A 1197 36.16 7.97 16.17
CA GLU A 1197 36.63 9.32 16.53
C GLU A 1197 36.42 9.52 18.03
N VAL A 1198 37.50 9.70 18.78
CA VAL A 1198 37.41 10.11 20.18
C VAL A 1198 37.00 11.58 20.20
N ALA A 1199 35.79 11.88 20.67
CA ALA A 1199 35.37 13.26 20.91
C ALA A 1199 36.35 13.90 21.90
N GLU A 1200 37.13 14.89 21.43
CA GLU A 1200 37.90 15.75 22.33
C GLU A 1200 36.92 16.46 23.25
N VAL A 1201 36.91 16.07 24.53
CA VAL A 1201 36.30 16.84 25.61
C VAL A 1201 37.12 18.12 25.75
N VAL A 1202 36.65 19.21 25.13
CA VAL A 1202 37.17 20.55 25.42
C VAL A 1202 36.77 20.89 26.86
N ALA A 1203 37.77 21.01 27.72
CA ALA A 1203 37.67 21.30 29.16
C ALA A 1203 37.07 22.67 29.46
#